data_AF-A0A327WD46-F1
#
_entry.id   AF-A0A327WD46-F1
#
_cell.length_a   1.000
_cell.length_b   1.000
_cell.length_c   1.000
_cell.angle_alpha   90.00
_cell.angle_beta   90.00
_cell.angle_gamma   90.00
#
_symmetry.space_group_name_H-M   'P 1'
#
loop_
_entity.id
_entity.type
_entity.pdbx_description
1 polymer ?
#
loop_
_entity_poly.entity_id
_entity_poly.type
_entity_poly.pdbx_seq_one_letter_code
_entity_poly.pdbx_strand_id
1 'polypeptide(L)'
;MIDIHPFRFNADILTDVHSVTHYLKENWPVVYILVNNKTKEIYIGETTKLLQRLDDHLKDDRFRTMERIYVITSARFNKSLTWNIEVDLISYIGSEGVFKPINWNSGNKNRNYQHKVADYDALFEDVWNKLRGVKIAKSRLKDLTNSDLFKYSPYKELSEDQIEGLIKIIQSLLNKDANTVFIDGGAGTGKTLLAIFLFKLLHTQMQDFNFLGFGKYQDQMKSLVTELHLQYPNPSAALVVPVSSFRKTVEKVFAKVTDLEKKMVVAPIAVTRQQYDIIMVDESHRLRRYNVLGAYAGNFKAGCLSLEMDHHTNTELDWVKAQSKKLILLYDAGQSIRPSDVRKRDFDKLKVAKGTVQQQLKSQLRVRGGISYVNHVKKLIGGKLKTGDPIYKSSTYSLLLFDSLEHMLDEIKQRDKEYGLARMVAGYAWEWNTKKKGKTKPKAKYDIIIGNVKLKWNGTPKEWINSKNAINEVGCIHTTQGYDLNYTGVIFGNEISYDKRSGKIITRKENYHDKNGKTGLETDEEVHEYICRIYDTLMKRGIRGTYIYVCDPELKNYFDQFIVKAKNRKTIPLIISDNTSIPENAVRYYDIDVAAGDFSSPRLSGDNKWIQLPSHLKASENLFACKVVGESMNMTIKNGSICLFAKDEGGSRNGEIVLASHANIQDKDLGFGHTVKEYLSKKKTGEDSWEHEEIILRPNSDDPSFTDIVLANDELVDLKIMGIFKEVLYEPPYSF
;
A
#
# COMPACT_ATOMS: atom_id res chain seq x y z
N MET A 1 -9.15 -21.08 20.00
CA MET A 1 -9.80 -21.51 18.75
C MET A 1 -10.91 -20.52 18.43
N ILE A 2 -11.06 -20.11 17.17
CA ILE A 2 -12.21 -19.28 16.72
C ILE A 2 -13.30 -20.24 16.25
N ASP A 3 -14.55 -20.00 16.57
CA ASP A 3 -15.68 -20.80 16.08
C ASP A 3 -16.77 -19.89 15.49
N ILE A 4 -17.45 -20.40 14.45
CA ILE A 4 -18.55 -19.70 13.78
C ILE A 4 -19.78 -20.61 13.84
N HIS A 5 -20.81 -20.15 14.54
CA HIS A 5 -22.06 -20.87 14.77
C HIS A 5 -23.17 -20.28 13.90
N PRO A 6 -23.64 -21.00 12.86
CA PRO A 6 -24.71 -20.52 11.99
C PRO A 6 -26.10 -20.87 12.53
N PHE A 7 -27.03 -19.92 12.50
CA PHE A 7 -28.44 -20.10 12.88
C PHE A 7 -29.39 -19.44 11.86
N ARG A 8 -30.67 -19.83 11.90
CA ARG A 8 -31.73 -19.10 11.19
C ARG A 8 -32.16 -17.89 12.01
N PHE A 9 -32.34 -16.74 11.37
CA PHE A 9 -32.83 -15.56 12.09
C PHE A 9 -34.37 -15.54 12.03
N ASN A 10 -35.01 -16.01 13.10
CA ASN A 10 -36.47 -16.09 13.27
C ASN A 10 -36.85 -15.96 14.75
N ALA A 11 -38.13 -16.12 15.09
CA ALA A 11 -38.62 -16.01 16.47
C ALA A 11 -37.97 -17.02 17.45
N ASP A 12 -37.50 -18.16 16.96
CA ASP A 12 -36.89 -19.22 17.79
C ASP A 12 -35.40 -18.98 18.09
N ILE A 13 -34.81 -17.91 17.52
CA ILE A 13 -33.36 -17.67 17.57
C ILE A 13 -32.79 -17.55 18.99
N LEU A 14 -33.57 -17.01 19.93
CA LEU A 14 -33.14 -16.87 21.32
C LEU A 14 -32.89 -18.24 21.96
N THR A 15 -33.75 -19.20 21.67
CA THR A 15 -33.65 -20.59 22.16
C THR A 15 -32.49 -21.32 21.47
N ASP A 16 -32.41 -21.21 20.14
CA ASP A 16 -31.36 -21.86 19.33
C ASP A 16 -29.96 -21.42 19.77
N VAL A 17 -29.74 -20.11 19.90
CA VAL A 17 -28.45 -19.54 20.31
C VAL A 17 -28.13 -19.95 21.75
N HIS A 18 -29.08 -19.84 22.68
CA HIS A 18 -28.84 -20.20 24.08
C HIS A 18 -28.41 -21.66 24.25
N SER A 19 -28.97 -22.58 23.47
CA SER A 19 -28.62 -24.00 23.52
C SER A 19 -27.17 -24.30 23.10
N VAL A 20 -26.63 -23.54 22.15
CA VAL A 20 -25.28 -23.75 21.60
C VAL A 20 -24.24 -22.90 22.34
N THR A 21 -24.63 -21.74 22.87
CA THR A 21 -23.71 -20.80 23.52
C THR A 21 -23.81 -20.78 25.03
N HIS A 22 -24.42 -21.77 25.69
CA HIS A 22 -24.58 -21.78 27.15
C HIS A 22 -23.24 -21.61 27.89
N TYR A 23 -22.14 -22.10 27.31
CA TYR A 23 -20.81 -22.09 27.93
C TYR A 23 -20.15 -20.70 27.88
N LEU A 24 -20.68 -19.78 27.08
CA LEU A 24 -20.27 -18.38 27.14
C LEU A 24 -20.85 -17.83 28.44
N LYS A 25 -19.97 -17.56 29.42
CA LYS A 25 -20.34 -16.87 30.67
C LYS A 25 -21.22 -15.66 30.33
N GLU A 26 -22.23 -15.37 31.14
CA GLU A 26 -23.02 -14.16 30.99
C GLU A 26 -22.09 -12.96 30.82
N ASN A 27 -22.22 -12.23 29.70
CA ASN A 27 -21.39 -11.10 29.29
C ASN A 27 -20.07 -11.39 28.54
N TRP A 28 -19.87 -12.58 27.97
CA TRP A 28 -18.69 -12.82 27.10
C TRP A 28 -18.78 -12.01 25.79
N PRO A 29 -17.71 -11.27 25.39
CA PRO A 29 -17.69 -10.54 24.13
C PRO A 29 -17.76 -11.45 22.90
N VAL A 30 -18.67 -11.17 21.98
CA VAL A 30 -18.83 -11.88 20.70
C VAL A 30 -18.97 -10.90 19.54
N VAL A 31 -18.70 -11.40 18.33
CA VAL A 31 -19.03 -10.73 17.06
C VAL A 31 -20.10 -11.56 16.38
N TYR A 32 -21.11 -10.93 15.77
CA TYR A 32 -22.16 -11.63 15.05
C TYR A 32 -22.45 -10.95 13.70
N ILE A 33 -22.94 -11.74 12.76
CA ILE A 33 -23.25 -11.31 11.39
C ILE A 33 -24.66 -11.74 11.03
N LEU A 34 -25.54 -10.78 10.72
CA LEU A 34 -26.86 -11.02 10.14
C LEU A 34 -26.79 -10.87 8.62
N VAL A 35 -27.41 -11.78 7.86
CA VAL A 35 -27.43 -11.70 6.40
C VAL A 35 -28.80 -11.95 5.80
N ASN A 36 -29.05 -11.24 4.71
CA ASN A 36 -30.10 -11.54 3.75
C ASN A 36 -29.45 -11.96 2.42
N ASN A 37 -29.61 -13.22 2.01
CA ASN A 37 -28.96 -13.72 0.81
C ASN A 37 -29.60 -13.22 -0.49
N LYS A 38 -30.85 -12.77 -0.43
CA LYS A 38 -31.61 -12.26 -1.58
C LYS A 38 -31.23 -10.82 -1.89
N THR A 39 -31.30 -9.94 -0.89
CA THR A 39 -30.94 -8.51 -1.05
C THR A 39 -29.44 -8.28 -1.03
N LYS A 40 -28.66 -9.28 -0.58
CA LYS A 40 -27.22 -9.17 -0.31
C LYS A 40 -26.88 -8.16 0.77
N GLU A 41 -27.81 -7.89 1.69
CA GLU A 41 -27.55 -7.04 2.85
C GLU A 41 -26.86 -7.84 3.96
N ILE A 42 -25.98 -7.15 4.70
CA ILE A 42 -25.27 -7.72 5.84
C ILE A 42 -25.21 -6.68 6.96
N TYR A 43 -25.41 -7.14 8.19
CA TYR A 43 -25.15 -6.36 9.39
C TYR A 43 -24.12 -7.09 10.23
N ILE A 44 -23.14 -6.35 10.74
CA ILE A 44 -22.04 -6.89 11.55
C ILE A 44 -22.02 -6.13 12.86
N GLY A 45 -22.11 -6.82 13.98
CA GLY A 45 -22.10 -6.18 15.29
C GLY A 45 -21.27 -6.96 16.30
N GLU A 46 -20.88 -6.27 17.37
CA GLU A 46 -20.29 -6.90 18.55
C GLU A 46 -21.16 -6.64 19.79
N THR A 47 -21.14 -7.55 20.75
CA THR A 47 -21.88 -7.39 21.99
C THR A 47 -21.33 -8.30 23.08
N THR A 48 -21.54 -7.93 24.34
CA THR A 48 -21.40 -8.83 25.50
C THR A 48 -22.75 -9.45 25.87
N LYS A 49 -23.86 -8.82 25.51
CA LYS A 49 -25.24 -9.25 25.82
C LYS A 49 -25.93 -9.74 24.56
N LEU A 50 -25.51 -10.91 24.06
CA LEU A 50 -25.98 -11.44 22.78
C LEU A 50 -27.51 -11.61 22.73
N LEU A 51 -28.11 -12.30 23.70
CA LEU A 51 -29.56 -12.57 23.69
C LEU A 51 -30.40 -11.29 23.69
N GLN A 52 -30.06 -10.31 24.53
CA GLN A 52 -30.74 -9.02 24.55
C GLN A 52 -30.62 -8.29 23.20
N ARG A 53 -29.41 -8.30 22.61
CA ARG A 53 -29.18 -7.66 21.32
C ARG A 53 -29.97 -8.33 20.19
N LEU A 54 -30.16 -9.64 20.22
CA LEU A 54 -30.98 -10.36 19.25
C LEU A 54 -32.47 -10.05 19.40
N ASP A 55 -32.96 -9.97 20.63
CA ASP A 55 -34.33 -9.54 20.92
C ASP A 55 -34.60 -8.11 20.42
N ASP A 56 -33.64 -7.19 20.60
CA ASP A 56 -33.72 -5.84 20.02
C ASP A 56 -33.81 -5.87 18.49
N HIS A 57 -33.00 -6.70 17.82
CA HIS A 57 -33.05 -6.83 16.34
C HIS A 57 -34.35 -7.43 15.83
N LEU A 58 -34.96 -8.38 16.56
CA LEU A 58 -36.26 -8.96 16.18
C LEU A 58 -37.39 -7.92 16.19
N LYS A 59 -37.28 -6.89 17.06
CA LYS A 59 -38.25 -5.81 17.19
C LYS A 59 -38.02 -4.66 16.21
N ASP A 60 -36.86 -4.62 15.56
CA ASP A 60 -36.48 -3.56 14.64
C ASP A 60 -36.80 -3.96 13.19
N ASP A 61 -37.67 -3.17 12.56
CA ASP A 61 -38.20 -3.40 11.22
C ASP A 61 -37.11 -3.53 10.15
N ARG A 62 -35.93 -2.95 10.37
CA ARG A 62 -34.78 -3.04 9.46
C ARG A 62 -34.26 -4.47 9.32
N PHE A 63 -34.41 -5.31 10.34
CA PHE A 63 -33.88 -6.67 10.33
C PHE A 63 -34.92 -7.73 9.98
N ARG A 64 -36.18 -7.35 9.74
CA ARG A 64 -37.28 -8.28 9.38
C ARG A 64 -36.97 -9.14 8.16
N THR A 65 -36.14 -8.65 7.24
CA THR A 65 -35.77 -9.36 6.01
C THR A 65 -34.53 -10.24 6.18
N MET A 66 -33.81 -10.16 7.31
CA MET A 66 -32.62 -10.97 7.58
C MET A 66 -33.00 -12.44 7.75
N GLU A 67 -32.21 -13.34 7.18
CA GLU A 67 -32.54 -14.76 7.08
C GLU A 67 -31.69 -15.63 8.01
N ARG A 68 -30.45 -15.22 8.26
CA ARG A 68 -29.45 -16.00 8.98
C ARG A 68 -28.61 -15.12 9.88
N ILE A 69 -28.11 -15.73 10.96
CA ILE A 69 -27.09 -15.16 11.82
C ILE A 69 -25.89 -16.11 11.93
N TYR A 70 -24.69 -15.55 11.98
CA TYR A 70 -23.45 -16.25 12.30
C TYR A 70 -22.86 -15.64 13.56
N VAL A 71 -22.75 -16.42 14.63
CA VAL A 71 -22.14 -15.99 15.90
C VAL A 71 -20.69 -16.45 15.92
N ILE A 72 -19.77 -15.50 16.04
CA ILE A 72 -18.32 -15.72 16.06
C ILE A 72 -17.84 -15.64 17.51
N THR A 73 -17.21 -16.72 17.98
CA THR A 73 -16.72 -16.85 19.35
C THR A 73 -15.24 -17.21 19.37
N SER A 74 -14.50 -16.75 20.37
CA SER A 74 -13.14 -17.19 20.63
C SER A 74 -12.78 -16.94 22.09
N ALA A 75 -11.99 -17.84 22.68
CA ALA A 75 -11.41 -17.64 24.01
C ALA A 75 -10.46 -16.42 24.07
N ARG A 76 -9.97 -15.95 22.91
CA ARG A 76 -9.10 -14.78 22.79
C ARG A 76 -9.89 -13.46 22.77
N PHE A 77 -11.21 -13.49 22.68
CA PHE A 77 -12.01 -12.27 22.54
C PHE A 77 -12.11 -11.50 23.85
N ASN A 78 -11.90 -10.19 23.73
CA ASN A 78 -12.25 -9.20 24.73
C ASN A 78 -12.98 -8.04 24.02
N LYS A 79 -13.58 -7.12 24.79
CA LYS A 79 -14.41 -6.05 24.22
C LYS A 79 -13.67 -5.19 23.18
N SER A 80 -12.41 -4.86 23.44
CA SER A 80 -11.61 -4.06 22.50
C SER A 80 -11.26 -4.82 21.23
N LEU A 81 -11.00 -6.13 21.33
CA LEU A 81 -10.73 -7.00 20.18
C LEU A 81 -11.97 -7.23 19.32
N THR A 82 -13.13 -7.52 19.92
CA THR A 82 -14.37 -7.75 19.15
C THR A 82 -14.80 -6.50 18.39
N TRP A 83 -14.60 -5.32 18.99
CA TRP A 83 -14.83 -4.04 18.33
C TRP A 83 -13.87 -3.81 17.14
N ASN A 84 -12.57 -4.11 17.28
CA ASN A 84 -11.63 -4.04 16.14
C ASN A 84 -12.03 -5.01 15.02
N ILE A 85 -12.44 -6.25 15.37
CA ILE A 85 -12.89 -7.26 14.40
C ILE A 85 -14.15 -6.79 13.69
N GLU A 86 -15.13 -6.23 14.40
CA GLU A 86 -16.35 -5.66 13.80
C GLU A 86 -16.00 -4.59 12.75
N VAL A 87 -15.17 -3.62 13.12
CA VAL A 87 -14.73 -2.54 12.21
C VAL A 87 -14.03 -3.11 10.97
N ASP A 88 -13.11 -4.06 11.15
CA ASP A 88 -12.41 -4.68 10.03
C ASP A 88 -13.36 -5.51 9.16
N LEU A 89 -14.27 -6.29 9.73
CA LEU A 89 -15.24 -7.06 8.95
C LEU A 89 -16.14 -6.16 8.12
N ILE A 90 -16.64 -5.04 8.67
CA ILE A 90 -17.41 -4.04 7.92
C ILE A 90 -16.57 -3.51 6.76
N SER A 91 -15.31 -3.16 7.02
CA SER A 91 -14.40 -2.61 6.02
C SER A 91 -14.11 -3.60 4.89
N TYR A 92 -13.70 -4.83 5.23
CA TYR A 92 -13.31 -5.85 4.25
C TYR A 92 -14.50 -6.42 3.48
N ILE A 93 -15.62 -6.72 4.15
CA ILE A 93 -16.82 -7.23 3.48
C ILE A 93 -17.43 -6.16 2.57
N GLY A 94 -17.56 -4.92 3.05
CA GLY A 94 -18.06 -3.81 2.23
C GLY A 94 -17.18 -3.53 1.00
N SER A 95 -15.87 -3.73 1.14
CA SER A 95 -14.92 -3.58 0.03
C SER A 95 -14.98 -4.72 -0.99
N GLU A 96 -15.21 -5.96 -0.55
CA GLU A 96 -15.42 -7.09 -1.46
C GLU A 96 -16.69 -6.91 -2.30
N GLY A 97 -17.76 -6.44 -1.65
CA GLY A 97 -19.05 -6.12 -2.28
C GLY A 97 -19.85 -7.36 -2.70
N VAL A 98 -19.59 -8.52 -2.08
CA VAL A 98 -20.49 -9.69 -2.15
C VAL A 98 -21.77 -9.40 -1.36
N PHE A 99 -21.60 -8.77 -0.20
CA PHE A 99 -22.67 -8.22 0.62
C PHE A 99 -22.49 -6.71 0.79
N LYS A 100 -23.59 -6.02 1.11
CA LYS A 100 -23.66 -4.58 1.33
C LYS A 100 -23.90 -4.32 2.82
N PRO A 101 -22.89 -3.82 3.56
CA PRO A 101 -23.07 -3.45 4.96
C PRO A 101 -24.17 -2.40 5.09
N ILE A 102 -25.15 -2.69 5.96
CA ILE A 102 -26.24 -1.74 6.27
C ILE A 102 -25.90 -0.87 7.48
N ASN A 103 -24.98 -1.31 8.35
CA ASN A 103 -24.44 -0.49 9.42
C ASN A 103 -23.09 0.11 9.05
N TRP A 104 -22.91 1.39 9.35
CA TRP A 104 -21.67 2.10 9.11
C TRP A 104 -20.97 2.49 10.41
N ASN A 105 -19.82 1.89 10.66
CA ASN A 105 -18.87 2.35 11.68
C ASN A 105 -17.85 3.29 11.05
N SER A 106 -17.90 4.58 11.39
CA SER A 106 -17.00 5.62 10.86
C SER A 106 -15.64 5.68 11.58
N GLY A 107 -15.19 4.57 12.19
CA GLY A 107 -14.42 4.65 13.43
C GLY A 107 -12.94 4.35 13.51
N ASN A 108 -12.28 5.17 14.36
CA ASN A 108 -10.88 5.08 14.76
C ASN A 108 -10.60 3.82 15.57
N LYS A 109 -9.74 2.95 15.05
CA LYS A 109 -9.30 1.76 15.78
C LYS A 109 -8.73 2.11 17.15
N ASN A 110 -8.94 1.26 18.15
CA ASN A 110 -8.17 1.36 19.38
C ASN A 110 -6.75 0.83 19.12
N ARG A 111 -5.90 1.67 18.51
CA ARG A 111 -4.52 1.34 18.11
C ARG A 111 -3.68 0.87 19.29
N ASN A 112 -3.93 1.43 20.47
CA ASN A 112 -3.29 1.01 21.73
C ASN A 112 -3.57 -0.45 22.10
N TYR A 113 -4.65 -1.06 21.58
CA TYR A 113 -4.96 -2.48 21.76
C TYR A 113 -4.42 -3.35 20.63
N GLN A 114 -4.37 -2.85 19.37
CA GLN A 114 -3.73 -3.59 18.27
C GLN A 114 -2.25 -3.85 18.53
N HIS A 115 -1.53 -2.88 19.13
CA HIS A 115 -0.13 -3.05 19.51
C HIS A 115 0.09 -3.96 20.74
N LYS A 116 -0.97 -4.25 21.52
CA LYS A 116 -0.87 -5.09 22.73
C LYS A 116 -1.13 -6.57 22.47
N VAL A 117 -1.68 -6.93 21.31
CA VAL A 117 -1.94 -8.32 20.93
C VAL A 117 -1.03 -8.65 19.76
N ALA A 118 0.08 -9.33 20.04
CA ALA A 118 1.12 -9.67 19.07
C ALA A 118 0.59 -10.43 17.82
N ASP A 119 -0.65 -10.95 17.85
CA ASP A 119 -1.24 -11.74 16.76
C ASP A 119 -2.60 -11.23 16.25
N TYR A 120 -2.96 -9.94 16.39
CA TYR A 120 -4.27 -9.48 15.90
C TYR A 120 -4.48 -9.81 14.42
N ASP A 121 -3.47 -9.58 13.59
CA ASP A 121 -3.57 -9.81 12.14
C ASP A 121 -3.77 -11.31 11.82
N ALA A 122 -3.05 -12.19 12.52
CA ALA A 122 -3.24 -13.64 12.39
C ALA A 122 -4.63 -14.09 12.88
N LEU A 123 -5.09 -13.55 14.01
CA LEU A 123 -6.45 -13.79 14.52
C LEU A 123 -7.51 -13.36 13.50
N PHE A 124 -7.36 -12.17 12.91
CA PHE A 124 -8.30 -11.66 11.91
C PHE A 124 -8.25 -12.48 10.61
N GLU A 125 -7.07 -12.93 10.19
CA GLU A 125 -6.91 -13.83 9.04
C GLU A 125 -7.62 -15.17 9.27
N ASP A 126 -7.54 -15.73 10.47
CA ASP A 126 -8.29 -16.94 10.85
C ASP A 126 -9.80 -16.72 10.81
N VAL A 127 -10.30 -15.61 11.38
CA VAL A 127 -11.73 -15.24 11.30
C VAL A 127 -12.16 -15.14 9.83
N TRP A 128 -11.38 -14.43 9.01
CA TRP A 128 -11.66 -14.24 7.59
C TRP A 128 -11.71 -15.56 6.82
N ASN A 129 -10.75 -16.46 7.07
CA ASN A 129 -10.69 -17.77 6.43
C ASN A 129 -11.88 -18.65 6.82
N LYS A 130 -12.34 -18.62 8.08
CA LYS A 130 -13.57 -19.30 8.48
C LYS A 130 -14.81 -18.69 7.82
N LEU A 131 -14.89 -17.37 7.69
CA LEU A 131 -15.97 -16.69 6.94
C LEU A 131 -16.00 -17.06 5.46
N ARG A 132 -14.84 -17.32 4.84
CA ARG A 132 -14.77 -17.89 3.49
C ARG A 132 -15.34 -19.30 3.42
N GLY A 133 -15.09 -20.13 4.43
CA GLY A 133 -15.66 -21.47 4.55
C GLY A 133 -17.19 -21.48 4.58
N VAL A 134 -17.80 -20.50 5.25
CA VAL A 134 -19.26 -20.33 5.31
C VAL A 134 -19.83 -19.43 4.20
N LYS A 135 -19.02 -19.07 3.19
CA LYS A 135 -19.40 -18.26 2.01
C LYS A 135 -19.90 -16.84 2.32
N ILE A 136 -19.50 -16.27 3.46
CA ILE A 136 -19.71 -14.85 3.77
C ILE A 136 -18.66 -13.97 3.09
N ALA A 137 -17.45 -14.50 2.94
CA ALA A 137 -16.37 -13.91 2.15
C ALA A 137 -15.96 -14.85 1.00
N LYS A 138 -15.34 -14.33 -0.06
CA LYS A 138 -14.84 -15.16 -1.18
C LYS A 138 -13.32 -15.06 -1.36
N SER A 139 -12.79 -13.85 -1.34
CA SER A 139 -11.44 -13.47 -1.72
C SER A 139 -10.47 -13.63 -0.55
N ARG A 140 -9.18 -13.80 -0.83
CA ARG A 140 -8.15 -13.74 0.22
C ARG A 140 -7.97 -12.29 0.67
N LEU A 141 -7.54 -12.06 1.91
CA LEU A 141 -7.27 -10.71 2.42
C LEU A 141 -6.28 -9.95 1.54
N LYS A 142 -5.19 -10.61 1.12
CA LYS A 142 -4.15 -10.04 0.24
C LYS A 142 -4.69 -9.56 -1.12
N ASP A 143 -5.69 -10.24 -1.67
CA ASP A 143 -6.30 -9.86 -2.94
C ASP A 143 -7.19 -8.61 -2.77
N LEU A 144 -7.88 -8.53 -1.63
CA LEU A 144 -8.76 -7.40 -1.31
C LEU A 144 -7.98 -6.14 -1.01
N THR A 145 -6.91 -6.20 -0.22
CA THR A 145 -6.11 -5.02 0.14
C THR A 145 -5.50 -4.32 -1.08
N ASN A 146 -5.20 -5.09 -2.13
CA ASN A 146 -4.73 -4.59 -3.41
C ASN A 146 -5.83 -4.00 -4.30
N SER A 147 -7.10 -4.32 -4.03
CA SER A 147 -8.22 -3.87 -4.86
C SER A 147 -8.53 -2.38 -4.68
N ASP A 148 -8.90 -1.72 -5.78
CA ASP A 148 -9.33 -0.32 -5.74
C ASP A 148 -10.59 -0.14 -4.87
N LEU A 149 -11.47 -1.14 -4.86
CA LEU A 149 -12.67 -1.14 -4.03
C LEU A 149 -12.32 -1.03 -2.54
N PHE A 150 -11.30 -1.75 -2.09
CA PHE A 150 -10.79 -1.60 -0.74
C PHE A 150 -10.09 -0.27 -0.52
N LYS A 151 -9.24 0.18 -1.45
CA LYS A 151 -8.50 1.46 -1.35
C LYS A 151 -9.44 2.66 -1.17
N TYR A 152 -10.56 2.68 -1.87
CA TYR A 152 -11.51 3.80 -1.92
C TYR A 152 -12.81 3.53 -1.16
N SER A 153 -12.89 2.43 -0.40
CA SER A 153 -14.08 2.08 0.38
C SER A 153 -14.36 3.16 1.44
N PRO A 154 -15.60 3.68 1.56
CA PRO A 154 -15.98 4.63 2.61
C PRO A 154 -16.04 3.99 4.01
N TYR A 155 -15.93 2.67 4.08
CA TYR A 155 -15.86 1.91 5.34
C TYR A 155 -14.43 1.86 5.92
N LYS A 156 -13.50 2.66 5.38
CA LYS A 156 -12.16 2.83 5.93
C LYS A 156 -12.13 3.92 6.99
N GLU A 157 -11.24 3.72 7.95
CA GLU A 157 -10.89 4.73 8.95
C GLU A 157 -10.26 5.95 8.26
N LEU A 158 -10.76 7.13 8.63
CA LEU A 158 -10.14 8.41 8.27
C LEU A 158 -9.09 8.78 9.32
N SER A 159 -7.97 9.39 8.88
CA SER A 159 -7.03 10.00 9.82
C SER A 159 -7.63 11.21 10.53
N GLU A 160 -7.06 11.63 11.67
CA GLU A 160 -7.51 12.85 12.36
C GLU A 160 -7.50 14.08 11.44
N ASP A 161 -6.45 14.25 10.63
CA ASP A 161 -6.34 15.34 9.64
C ASP A 161 -7.44 15.28 8.56
N GLN A 162 -7.88 14.08 8.16
CA GLN A 162 -9.02 13.91 7.26
C GLN A 162 -10.35 14.23 7.94
N ILE A 163 -10.53 13.85 9.21
CA ILE A 163 -11.73 14.18 9.99
C ILE A 163 -11.83 15.70 10.18
N GLU A 164 -10.73 16.37 10.53
CA GLU A 164 -10.70 17.83 10.61
C GLU A 164 -11.00 18.50 9.26
N GLY A 165 -10.42 17.97 8.17
CA GLY A 165 -10.75 18.41 6.81
C GLY A 165 -12.24 18.27 6.50
N LEU A 166 -12.85 17.16 6.89
CA LEU A 166 -14.27 16.87 6.70
C LEU A 166 -15.17 17.83 7.49
N ILE A 167 -14.85 18.06 8.77
CA ILE A 167 -15.56 19.02 9.63
C ILE A 167 -15.60 20.39 8.97
N LYS A 168 -14.47 20.87 8.46
CA LYS A 168 -14.38 22.19 7.83
C LYS A 168 -15.12 22.25 6.50
N ILE A 169 -15.16 21.16 5.73
CA ILE A 169 -16.00 21.06 4.54
C ILE A 169 -17.47 21.22 4.94
N ILE A 170 -17.94 20.47 5.93
CA ILE A 170 -19.34 20.50 6.37
C ILE A 170 -19.71 21.90 6.90
N GLN A 171 -18.86 22.51 7.73
CA GLN A 171 -19.05 23.89 8.21
C GLN A 171 -19.15 24.89 7.05
N SER A 172 -18.36 24.71 5.99
CA SER A 172 -18.40 25.57 4.80
C SER A 172 -19.66 25.33 3.95
N LEU A 173 -20.17 24.09 3.90
CA LEU A 173 -21.45 23.77 3.27
C LEU A 173 -22.62 24.44 4.01
N LEU A 174 -22.57 24.47 5.34
CA LEU A 174 -23.56 25.12 6.19
C LEU A 174 -23.48 26.66 6.15
N ASN A 175 -22.28 27.23 5.94
CA ASN A 175 -22.09 28.67 5.88
C ASN A 175 -22.64 29.29 4.58
N LYS A 176 -23.63 30.18 4.68
CA LYS A 176 -24.25 30.85 3.51
C LYS A 176 -23.29 31.74 2.70
N ASP A 177 -22.27 32.30 3.35
CA ASP A 177 -21.29 33.19 2.70
C ASP A 177 -20.18 32.42 1.98
N ALA A 178 -20.05 31.12 2.24
CA ALA A 178 -19.06 30.27 1.59
C ALA A 178 -19.71 29.52 0.42
N ASN A 179 -19.27 29.77 -0.81
CA ASN A 179 -19.74 29.05 -2.00
C ASN A 179 -18.68 28.11 -2.58
N THR A 180 -17.41 28.29 -2.23
CA THR A 180 -16.30 27.50 -2.76
C THR A 180 -15.42 27.01 -1.62
N VAL A 181 -15.04 25.73 -1.65
CA VAL A 181 -14.12 25.10 -0.70
C VAL A 181 -12.96 24.49 -1.47
N PHE A 182 -11.74 24.90 -1.16
CA PHE A 182 -10.52 24.29 -1.67
C PHE A 182 -9.94 23.35 -0.61
N ILE A 183 -9.71 22.10 -1.00
CA ILE A 183 -8.95 21.14 -0.21
C ILE A 183 -7.63 20.87 -0.92
N ASP A 184 -6.59 21.55 -0.46
CA ASP A 184 -5.22 21.35 -0.91
C ASP A 184 -4.62 20.11 -0.24
N GLY A 185 -3.97 19.25 -1.02
CA GLY A 185 -3.18 18.16 -0.47
C GLY A 185 -2.31 17.52 -1.53
N GLY A 186 -1.16 17.00 -1.14
CA GLY A 186 -0.30 16.25 -2.06
C GLY A 186 -0.91 14.91 -2.49
N ALA A 187 -0.25 14.22 -3.41
CA ALA A 187 -0.59 12.84 -3.77
C ALA A 187 -0.69 11.99 -2.51
N GLY A 188 -1.72 11.15 -2.36
CA GLY A 188 -1.80 10.21 -1.23
C GLY A 188 -2.26 10.78 0.12
N THR A 189 -2.68 12.05 0.18
CA THR A 189 -3.35 12.63 1.37
C THR A 189 -4.80 12.17 1.56
N GLY A 190 -5.27 11.20 0.77
CA GLY A 190 -6.59 10.61 0.91
C GLY A 190 -7.77 11.50 0.48
N LYS A 191 -7.54 12.47 -0.43
CA LYS A 191 -8.59 13.35 -1.00
C LYS A 191 -9.77 12.59 -1.60
N THR A 192 -9.52 11.59 -2.44
CA THR A 192 -10.58 10.76 -3.03
C THR A 192 -11.39 10.04 -1.96
N LEU A 193 -10.73 9.46 -0.94
CA LEU A 193 -11.44 8.78 0.14
C LEU A 193 -12.34 9.78 0.91
N LEU A 194 -11.82 10.98 1.21
CA LEU A 194 -12.58 12.07 1.81
C LEU A 194 -13.82 12.45 0.97
N ALA A 195 -13.67 12.46 -0.36
CA ALA A 195 -14.76 12.72 -1.29
C ALA A 195 -15.89 11.70 -1.17
N ILE A 196 -15.52 10.42 -1.26
CA ILE A 196 -16.47 9.29 -1.21
C ILE A 196 -17.15 9.26 0.16
N PHE A 197 -16.38 9.50 1.23
CA PHE A 197 -16.88 9.56 2.58
C PHE A 197 -17.91 10.69 2.77
N LEU A 198 -17.67 11.89 2.22
CA LEU A 198 -18.64 12.98 2.25
C LEU A 198 -19.93 12.63 1.50
N PHE A 199 -19.84 11.99 0.33
CA PHE A 199 -21.03 11.51 -0.38
C PHE A 199 -21.81 10.49 0.45
N LYS A 200 -21.10 9.55 1.08
CA LYS A 200 -21.74 8.59 1.98
C LYS A 200 -22.40 9.31 3.16
N LEU A 201 -21.76 10.33 3.75
CA LEU A 201 -22.35 11.17 4.80
C LEU A 201 -23.64 11.86 4.35
N LEU A 202 -23.64 12.45 3.16
CA LEU A 202 -24.78 13.21 2.62
C LEU A 202 -26.00 12.34 2.35
N HIS A 203 -25.81 11.07 2.00
CA HIS A 203 -26.89 10.18 1.55
C HIS A 203 -27.30 9.08 2.55
N THR A 204 -26.51 8.84 3.60
CA THR A 204 -26.85 7.84 4.62
C THR A 204 -27.85 8.41 5.62
N GLN A 205 -28.79 7.59 6.09
CA GLN A 205 -29.76 8.00 7.11
C GLN A 205 -29.11 8.09 8.50
N MET A 206 -29.54 9.04 9.33
CA MET A 206 -28.97 9.28 10.67
C MET A 206 -28.91 8.04 11.57
N GLN A 207 -29.88 7.14 11.45
CA GLN A 207 -30.00 5.91 12.26
C GLN A 207 -29.00 4.79 11.89
N ASP A 208 -28.33 4.92 10.74
CA ASP A 208 -27.37 3.93 10.23
C ASP A 208 -25.92 4.33 10.54
N PHE A 209 -25.71 5.52 11.10
CA PHE A 209 -24.42 6.01 11.57
C PHE A 209 -24.08 5.51 12.96
N ASN A 210 -22.84 5.04 13.10
CA ASN A 210 -22.21 4.92 14.41
C ASN A 210 -21.13 6.01 14.59
N PHE A 211 -21.52 7.12 15.23
CA PHE A 211 -20.63 8.26 15.47
C PHE A 211 -19.52 7.99 16.50
N LEU A 212 -19.60 6.90 17.29
CA LEU A 212 -18.53 6.52 18.25
C LEU A 212 -17.16 6.46 17.57
N GLY A 213 -17.19 6.14 16.28
CA GLY A 213 -16.01 6.09 15.46
C GLY A 213 -15.19 7.37 15.35
N PHE A 214 -15.81 8.54 15.47
CA PHE A 214 -15.10 9.82 15.36
C PHE A 214 -14.33 10.19 16.64
N GLY A 215 -14.36 9.35 17.68
CA GLY A 215 -13.62 9.55 18.93
C GLY A 215 -13.94 10.91 19.55
N LYS A 216 -12.91 11.73 19.78
CA LYS A 216 -13.06 13.09 20.35
C LYS A 216 -13.95 14.03 19.54
N TYR A 217 -14.20 13.74 18.26
CA TYR A 217 -15.06 14.56 17.39
C TYR A 217 -16.50 14.02 17.29
N GLN A 218 -16.87 12.99 18.04
CA GLN A 218 -18.19 12.33 17.96
C GLN A 218 -19.35 13.32 18.04
N ASP A 219 -19.43 14.12 19.11
CA ASP A 219 -20.59 14.99 19.35
C ASP A 219 -20.66 16.14 18.32
N GLN A 220 -19.49 16.70 17.97
CA GLN A 220 -19.38 17.71 16.93
C GLN A 220 -19.84 17.17 15.57
N MET A 221 -19.37 15.98 15.18
CA MET A 221 -19.76 15.34 13.91
C MET A 221 -21.27 15.03 13.90
N LYS A 222 -21.82 14.55 15.01
CA LYS A 222 -23.27 14.29 15.12
C LYS A 222 -24.08 15.57 14.92
N SER A 223 -23.70 16.68 15.55
CA SER A 223 -24.36 17.98 15.36
C SER A 223 -24.28 18.44 13.93
N LEU A 224 -23.08 18.47 13.36
CA LEU A 224 -22.82 18.96 12.00
C LEU A 224 -23.56 18.14 10.94
N VAL A 225 -23.58 16.81 11.06
CA VAL A 225 -24.29 15.94 10.10
C VAL A 225 -25.80 16.14 10.22
N THR A 226 -26.32 16.33 11.44
CA THR A 226 -27.74 16.63 11.65
C THR A 226 -28.15 17.93 10.95
N GLU A 227 -27.38 19.01 11.15
CA GLU A 227 -27.59 20.29 10.48
C GLU A 227 -27.47 20.17 8.96
N LEU A 228 -26.49 19.38 8.49
CA LEU A 228 -26.26 19.14 7.07
C LEU A 228 -27.46 18.46 6.40
N HIS A 229 -28.04 17.43 7.03
CA HIS A 229 -29.23 16.75 6.55
C HIS A 229 -30.49 17.62 6.61
N LEU A 230 -30.59 18.53 7.59
CA LEU A 230 -31.69 19.50 7.64
C LEU A 230 -31.59 20.52 6.48
N GLN A 231 -30.39 21.00 6.18
CA GLN A 231 -30.17 21.95 5.09
C GLN A 231 -30.25 21.28 3.70
N TYR A 232 -29.84 20.01 3.61
CA TYR A 232 -29.82 19.22 2.39
C TYR A 232 -30.49 17.86 2.60
N PRO A 233 -31.84 17.79 2.65
CA PRO A 233 -32.53 16.51 2.87
C PRO A 233 -32.37 15.53 1.70
N ASN A 234 -32.33 16.06 0.47
CA ASN A 234 -32.16 15.28 -0.77
C ASN A 234 -31.28 16.08 -1.76
N PRO A 235 -29.97 16.23 -1.49
CA PRO A 235 -29.12 17.12 -2.28
C PRO A 235 -28.95 16.60 -3.70
N SER A 236 -29.07 17.50 -4.68
CA SER A 236 -28.53 17.25 -6.02
C SER A 236 -27.00 17.40 -5.96
N ALA A 237 -26.30 16.29 -5.79
CA ALA A 237 -24.85 16.25 -5.63
C ALA A 237 -24.15 15.50 -6.77
N ALA A 238 -23.01 16.01 -7.25
CA ALA A 238 -22.18 15.38 -8.27
C ALA A 238 -20.70 15.30 -7.86
N LEU A 239 -20.12 14.10 -7.96
CA LEU A 239 -18.69 13.87 -7.85
C LEU A 239 -18.08 13.86 -9.26
N VAL A 240 -17.47 14.97 -9.64
CA VAL A 240 -16.81 15.14 -10.93
C VAL A 240 -15.42 14.51 -10.87
N VAL A 241 -15.17 13.55 -11.75
CA VAL A 241 -13.85 12.92 -11.92
C VAL A 241 -13.40 13.09 -13.38
N PRO A 242 -12.47 14.02 -13.67
CA PRO A 242 -12.05 14.31 -15.05
C PRO A 242 -11.35 13.12 -15.74
N VAL A 243 -10.59 12.34 -14.98
CA VAL A 243 -9.80 11.22 -15.51
C VAL A 243 -10.69 10.00 -15.76
N SER A 244 -10.95 9.67 -17.04
CA SER A 244 -11.94 8.65 -17.41
C SER A 244 -11.67 7.22 -16.90
N SER A 245 -10.40 6.79 -16.81
CA SER A 245 -10.05 5.47 -16.28
C SER A 245 -10.35 5.40 -14.78
N PHE A 246 -9.94 6.43 -14.03
CA PHE A 246 -10.17 6.53 -12.61
C PHE A 246 -11.65 6.72 -12.27
N ARG A 247 -12.37 7.53 -13.06
CA ARG A 247 -13.82 7.70 -12.91
C ARG A 247 -14.57 6.37 -12.92
N LYS A 248 -14.21 5.46 -13.83
CA LYS A 248 -14.82 4.11 -13.87
C LYS A 248 -14.56 3.30 -12.61
N THR A 249 -13.40 3.48 -11.98
CA THR A 249 -13.09 2.86 -10.70
C THR A 249 -13.99 3.42 -9.60
N VAL A 250 -14.12 4.75 -9.50
CA VAL A 250 -15.01 5.40 -8.52
C VAL A 250 -16.49 5.05 -8.76
N GLU A 251 -16.93 4.99 -10.03
CA GLU A 251 -18.26 4.51 -10.43
C GLU A 251 -18.55 3.08 -9.92
N LYS A 252 -17.56 2.18 -9.98
CA LYS A 252 -17.66 0.80 -9.46
C LYS A 252 -17.74 0.78 -7.93
N VAL A 253 -17.02 1.67 -7.26
CA VAL A 253 -17.09 1.83 -5.78
C VAL A 253 -18.50 2.27 -5.38
N PHE A 254 -19.01 3.36 -5.97
CA PHE A 254 -20.35 3.87 -5.68
C PHE A 254 -21.44 2.81 -5.90
N ALA A 255 -21.35 2.03 -6.98
CA ALA A 255 -22.32 0.97 -7.27
C ALA A 255 -22.36 -0.16 -6.21
N LYS A 256 -21.31 -0.32 -5.41
CA LYS A 256 -21.20 -1.35 -4.37
C LYS A 256 -21.48 -0.85 -2.96
N VAL A 257 -21.51 0.45 -2.75
CA VAL A 257 -21.75 1.07 -1.44
C VAL A 257 -23.24 1.35 -1.27
N THR A 258 -23.80 0.98 -0.12
CA THR A 258 -25.19 1.29 0.24
C THR A 258 -25.43 2.81 0.21
N ASP A 259 -26.60 3.26 -0.26
CA ASP A 259 -27.00 4.69 -0.38
C ASP A 259 -26.26 5.52 -1.45
N LEU A 260 -25.29 4.93 -2.16
CA LEU A 260 -24.60 5.58 -3.26
C LEU A 260 -25.03 5.03 -4.60
N GLU A 261 -25.03 5.90 -5.62
CA GLU A 261 -25.39 5.52 -6.98
C GLU A 261 -24.28 5.85 -7.97
N LYS A 262 -24.08 4.96 -8.95
CA LYS A 262 -23.12 5.17 -10.04
C LYS A 262 -23.32 6.52 -10.76
N LYS A 263 -24.57 6.98 -10.89
CA LYS A 263 -24.91 8.23 -11.59
C LYS A 263 -24.41 9.50 -10.89
N MET A 264 -24.08 9.43 -9.60
CA MET A 264 -23.51 10.55 -8.84
C MET A 264 -22.08 10.87 -9.27
N VAL A 265 -21.37 9.89 -9.86
CA VAL A 265 -19.99 10.06 -10.34
C VAL A 265 -20.02 10.43 -11.81
N VAL A 266 -19.56 11.63 -12.16
CA VAL A 266 -19.80 12.21 -13.48
C VAL A 266 -18.53 12.71 -14.18
N ALA A 267 -18.61 12.80 -15.50
CA ALA A 267 -17.64 13.52 -16.32
C ALA A 267 -17.86 15.04 -16.19
N PRO A 268 -16.83 15.88 -16.41
CA PRO A 268 -17.01 17.33 -16.43
C PRO A 268 -18.12 17.80 -17.37
N ILE A 269 -18.21 17.27 -18.60
CA ILE A 269 -19.29 17.61 -19.55
C ILE A 269 -20.70 17.29 -19.06
N ALA A 270 -20.89 16.34 -18.15
CA ALA A 270 -22.22 16.02 -17.64
C ALA A 270 -22.76 17.10 -16.70
N VAL A 271 -21.89 17.92 -16.11
CA VAL A 271 -22.34 19.02 -15.23
C VAL A 271 -23.03 20.12 -16.01
N THR A 272 -22.79 20.24 -17.32
CA THR A 272 -23.36 21.33 -18.12
C THR A 272 -24.87 21.18 -18.36
N ARG A 273 -25.45 20.03 -18.01
CA ARG A 273 -26.85 19.68 -18.30
C ARG A 273 -27.84 20.12 -17.23
N GLN A 274 -27.38 20.42 -16.01
CA GLN A 274 -28.24 20.81 -14.89
C GLN A 274 -27.43 21.53 -13.82
N GLN A 275 -28.13 22.27 -12.96
CA GLN A 275 -27.56 22.84 -11.73
C GLN A 275 -27.51 21.79 -10.61
N TYR A 276 -26.51 21.91 -9.74
CA TYR A 276 -26.34 21.05 -8.57
C TYR A 276 -26.28 21.91 -7.29
N ASP A 277 -26.80 21.36 -6.20
CA ASP A 277 -26.62 21.97 -4.88
C ASP A 277 -25.16 21.88 -4.45
N ILE A 278 -24.52 20.74 -4.71
CA ILE A 278 -23.13 20.48 -4.35
C ILE A 278 -22.41 19.83 -5.53
N ILE A 279 -21.36 20.48 -6.03
CA ILE A 279 -20.39 19.84 -6.94
C ILE A 279 -19.10 19.64 -6.17
N MET A 280 -18.62 18.41 -6.14
CA MET A 280 -17.27 18.09 -5.69
C MET A 280 -16.45 17.63 -6.88
N VAL A 281 -15.27 18.21 -7.06
CA VAL A 281 -14.34 17.81 -8.13
C VAL A 281 -13.14 17.13 -7.50
N ASP A 282 -13.02 15.83 -7.73
CA ASP A 282 -11.81 15.09 -7.41
C ASP A 282 -10.76 15.26 -8.52
N GLU A 283 -9.48 15.25 -8.13
CA GLU A 283 -8.36 15.52 -9.04
C GLU A 283 -8.59 16.82 -9.84
N SER A 284 -9.03 17.90 -9.17
CA SER A 284 -9.52 19.11 -9.84
C SER A 284 -8.49 19.78 -10.75
N HIS A 285 -7.20 19.59 -10.47
CA HIS A 285 -6.07 19.98 -11.32
C HIS A 285 -6.10 19.33 -12.72
N ARG A 286 -6.95 18.33 -12.95
CA ARG A 286 -7.17 17.61 -14.23
C ARG A 286 -8.38 18.12 -15.01
N LEU A 287 -9.12 19.10 -14.47
CA LEU A 287 -10.08 19.86 -15.25
C LEU A 287 -9.36 20.49 -16.44
N ARG A 288 -10.07 20.59 -17.57
CA ARG A 288 -9.43 20.92 -18.85
C ARG A 288 -9.70 22.35 -19.31
N ARG A 289 -8.76 22.86 -20.10
CA ARG A 289 -8.93 24.01 -21.00
C ARG A 289 -8.89 23.52 -22.45
N TYR A 290 -9.32 24.34 -23.40
CA TYR A 290 -9.32 24.01 -24.82
C TYR A 290 -7.90 24.03 -25.43
N ASN A 291 -7.06 23.07 -25.02
CA ASN A 291 -5.68 22.90 -25.47
C ASN A 291 -5.35 21.41 -25.61
N VAL A 292 -4.89 20.97 -26.79
CA VAL A 292 -4.48 19.57 -27.10
C VAL A 292 -5.46 18.51 -26.55
N LEU A 293 -6.76 18.68 -26.80
CA LEU A 293 -7.80 17.80 -26.27
C LEU A 293 -8.06 16.52 -27.09
N GLY A 294 -7.47 16.43 -28.29
CA GLY A 294 -7.70 15.31 -29.22
C GLY A 294 -9.19 15.07 -29.45
N ALA A 295 -9.62 13.81 -29.30
CA ALA A 295 -11.02 13.41 -29.51
C ALA A 295 -12.02 14.08 -28.55
N TYR A 296 -11.58 14.69 -27.45
CA TYR A 296 -12.47 15.38 -26.51
C TYR A 296 -12.83 16.81 -26.95
N ALA A 297 -12.14 17.39 -27.95
CA ALA A 297 -12.36 18.76 -28.37
C ALA A 297 -13.82 19.07 -28.73
N GLY A 298 -14.52 18.14 -29.41
CA GLY A 298 -15.93 18.31 -29.76
C GLY A 298 -16.84 18.39 -28.52
N ASN A 299 -16.64 17.49 -27.55
CA ASN A 299 -17.38 17.53 -26.29
C ASN A 299 -17.10 18.81 -25.51
N PHE A 300 -15.86 19.31 -25.57
CA PHE A 300 -15.50 20.56 -24.93
C PHE A 300 -16.30 21.73 -25.51
N LYS A 301 -16.32 21.87 -26.84
CA LYS A 301 -17.09 22.91 -27.52
C LYS A 301 -18.58 22.84 -27.20
N ALA A 302 -19.15 21.63 -27.22
CA ALA A 302 -20.56 21.42 -26.90
C ALA A 302 -20.90 21.83 -25.46
N GLY A 303 -20.02 21.55 -24.50
CA GLY A 303 -20.20 21.97 -23.11
C GLY A 303 -20.17 23.49 -22.94
N CYS A 304 -19.19 24.15 -23.55
CA CYS A 304 -19.12 25.61 -23.59
C CYS A 304 -20.38 26.22 -24.21
N LEU A 305 -20.82 25.71 -25.37
CA LEU A 305 -22.03 26.17 -26.03
C LEU A 305 -23.28 26.02 -25.15
N SER A 306 -23.42 24.90 -24.44
CA SER A 306 -24.56 24.66 -23.54
C SER A 306 -24.62 25.59 -22.33
N LEU A 307 -23.50 26.26 -22.01
CA LEU A 307 -23.39 27.22 -20.91
C LEU A 307 -23.23 28.66 -21.41
N GLU A 308 -23.41 28.91 -22.71
CA GLU A 308 -23.20 30.24 -23.32
C GLU A 308 -21.78 30.78 -23.07
N MET A 309 -20.79 29.88 -22.99
CA MET A 309 -19.38 30.18 -22.74
C MET A 309 -18.54 30.06 -24.01
N ASP A 310 -17.43 30.79 -24.08
CA ASP A 310 -16.46 30.66 -25.17
C ASP A 310 -15.36 29.66 -24.80
N HIS A 311 -15.23 28.60 -25.59
CA HIS A 311 -14.18 27.61 -25.42
C HIS A 311 -12.74 28.14 -25.48
N HIS A 312 -12.49 29.32 -26.05
CA HIS A 312 -11.15 29.92 -26.04
C HIS A 312 -10.78 30.59 -24.71
N THR A 313 -11.77 31.04 -23.94
CA THR A 313 -11.56 31.81 -22.71
C THR A 313 -12.02 31.09 -21.45
N ASN A 314 -12.98 30.16 -21.58
CA ASN A 314 -13.52 29.36 -20.49
C ASN A 314 -12.94 27.94 -20.45
N THR A 315 -13.00 27.37 -19.25
CA THR A 315 -12.45 26.08 -18.89
C THR A 315 -13.50 25.21 -18.21
N GLU A 316 -13.21 23.91 -18.01
CA GLU A 316 -14.07 23.05 -17.20
C GLU A 316 -14.16 23.51 -15.73
N LEU A 317 -13.21 24.32 -15.24
CA LEU A 317 -13.32 24.97 -13.92
C LEU A 317 -14.45 26.00 -13.89
N ASP A 318 -14.64 26.74 -14.98
CA ASP A 318 -15.75 27.69 -15.10
C ASP A 318 -17.10 26.97 -15.17
N TRP A 319 -17.13 25.80 -15.83
CA TRP A 319 -18.35 24.99 -15.92
C TRP A 319 -18.83 24.51 -14.56
N VAL A 320 -17.93 23.90 -13.78
CA VAL A 320 -18.29 23.38 -12.45
C VAL A 320 -18.67 24.51 -11.50
N LYS A 321 -18.05 25.69 -11.64
CA LYS A 321 -18.40 26.87 -10.84
C LYS A 321 -19.77 27.41 -11.18
N ALA A 322 -20.09 27.53 -12.48
CA ALA A 322 -21.38 28.06 -12.93
C ALA A 322 -22.56 27.14 -12.57
N GLN A 323 -22.32 25.82 -12.54
CA GLN A 323 -23.38 24.83 -12.31
C GLN A 323 -23.48 24.35 -10.84
N SER A 324 -22.79 25.00 -9.90
CA SER A 324 -22.81 24.64 -8.48
C SER A 324 -23.30 25.78 -7.59
N LYS A 325 -24.17 25.48 -6.61
CA LYS A 325 -24.40 26.39 -5.47
C LYS A 325 -23.25 26.34 -4.47
N LYS A 326 -22.74 25.13 -4.20
CA LYS A 326 -21.53 24.87 -3.41
C LYS A 326 -20.52 24.08 -4.25
N LEU A 327 -19.32 24.61 -4.41
CA LEU A 327 -18.22 23.97 -5.13
C LEU A 327 -17.15 23.49 -4.16
N ILE A 328 -16.76 22.22 -4.21
CA ILE A 328 -15.63 21.68 -3.45
C ILE A 328 -14.58 21.18 -4.43
N LEU A 329 -13.35 21.69 -4.33
CA LEU A 329 -12.23 21.36 -5.21
C LEU A 329 -11.13 20.63 -4.44
N LEU A 330 -10.91 19.37 -4.79
CA LEU A 330 -9.82 18.55 -4.25
C LEU A 330 -8.59 18.72 -5.15
N TYR A 331 -7.69 19.61 -4.73
CA TYR A 331 -6.64 20.15 -5.58
C TYR A 331 -5.25 19.66 -5.19
N ASP A 332 -4.42 19.40 -6.21
CA ASP A 332 -3.01 19.08 -6.08
C ASP A 332 -2.25 19.74 -7.23
N ALA A 333 -1.65 20.90 -6.95
CA ALA A 333 -0.90 21.66 -7.94
C ALA A 333 0.30 20.87 -8.52
N GLY A 334 0.88 19.95 -7.74
CA GLY A 334 2.06 19.18 -8.14
C GLY A 334 1.76 18.09 -9.17
N GLN A 335 0.49 17.68 -9.30
CA GLN A 335 0.05 16.63 -10.22
C GLN A 335 -0.53 17.17 -11.54
N SER A 336 -0.40 18.47 -11.82
CA SER A 336 -0.71 19.01 -13.14
C SER A 336 0.38 18.58 -14.14
N ILE A 337 -0.01 17.63 -15.01
CA ILE A 337 0.86 16.87 -15.91
C ILE A 337 0.21 16.74 -17.30
N ARG A 338 -0.67 17.66 -17.72
CA ARG A 338 -1.06 17.80 -19.14
C ARG A 338 -1.17 19.26 -19.57
N PRO A 339 -0.81 19.58 -20.82
CA PRO A 339 -1.00 20.95 -21.34
C PRO A 339 -2.48 21.37 -21.38
N SER A 340 -3.37 20.39 -21.48
CA SER A 340 -4.82 20.57 -21.41
C SER A 340 -5.34 20.88 -20.02
N ASP A 341 -4.55 20.69 -18.96
CA ASP A 341 -5.00 20.98 -17.60
C ASP A 341 -5.25 22.49 -17.41
N VAL A 342 -6.20 22.83 -16.55
CA VAL A 342 -6.41 24.22 -16.10
C VAL A 342 -5.15 24.70 -15.40
N ARG A 343 -4.73 25.95 -15.70
CA ARG A 343 -3.46 26.48 -15.20
C ARG A 343 -3.59 26.80 -13.71
N LYS A 344 -2.48 26.67 -12.98
CA LYS A 344 -2.41 27.01 -11.55
C LYS A 344 -2.95 28.42 -11.26
N ARG A 345 -2.64 29.39 -12.12
CA ARG A 345 -3.10 30.78 -11.99
C ARG A 345 -4.63 30.91 -11.93
N ASP A 346 -5.38 30.03 -12.60
CA ASP A 346 -6.84 30.09 -12.65
C ASP A 346 -7.43 29.55 -11.33
N PHE A 347 -6.81 28.52 -10.74
CA PHE A 347 -7.11 28.10 -9.38
C PHE A 347 -6.72 29.16 -8.34
N ASP A 348 -5.55 29.78 -8.48
CA ASP A 348 -5.08 30.83 -7.55
C ASP A 348 -6.04 32.03 -7.52
N LYS A 349 -6.59 32.43 -8.68
CA LYS A 349 -7.64 33.47 -8.76
C LYS A 349 -8.89 33.07 -7.98
N LEU A 350 -9.31 31.81 -8.09
CA LEU A 350 -10.49 31.32 -7.37
C LEU A 350 -10.23 31.24 -5.86
N LYS A 351 -9.02 30.85 -5.44
CA LYS A 351 -8.62 30.77 -4.04
C LYS A 351 -8.74 32.09 -3.28
N VAL A 352 -8.53 33.22 -3.94
CA VAL A 352 -8.63 34.57 -3.34
C VAL A 352 -10.01 35.21 -3.53
N ALA A 353 -10.94 34.54 -4.22
CA ALA A 353 -12.27 35.08 -4.45
C ALA A 353 -13.12 35.09 -3.17
N LYS A 354 -13.97 36.10 -3.01
CA LYS A 354 -14.93 36.21 -1.90
C LYS A 354 -15.80 34.96 -1.82
N GLY A 355 -16.00 34.45 -0.61
CA GLY A 355 -16.77 33.22 -0.37
C GLY A 355 -16.00 31.92 -0.59
N THR A 356 -14.66 32.01 -0.77
CA THR A 356 -13.80 30.83 -0.86
C THR A 356 -13.14 30.50 0.47
N VAL A 357 -13.29 29.27 0.91
CA VAL A 357 -12.63 28.71 2.10
C VAL A 357 -11.51 27.78 1.64
N GLN A 358 -10.32 27.90 2.21
CA GLN A 358 -9.18 27.02 1.89
C GLN A 358 -8.83 26.14 3.10
N GLN A 359 -8.61 24.85 2.84
CA GLN A 359 -8.13 23.87 3.81
C GLN A 359 -7.00 23.06 3.22
N GLN A 360 -6.07 22.63 4.07
CA GLN A 360 -4.91 21.84 3.66
C GLN A 360 -4.88 20.52 4.42
N LEU A 361 -4.87 19.41 3.69
CA LEU A 361 -4.56 18.07 4.20
C LEU A 361 -3.05 17.89 4.19
N LYS A 362 -2.46 17.68 5.36
CA LYS A 362 -1.00 17.58 5.55
C LYS A 362 -0.51 16.14 5.58
N SER A 363 -1.36 15.20 6.00
CA SER A 363 -0.97 13.82 6.26
C SER A 363 -0.82 13.02 4.96
N GLN A 364 0.40 12.60 4.63
CA GLN A 364 0.66 11.64 3.57
C GLN A 364 0.44 10.22 4.10
N LEU A 365 -0.62 9.55 3.64
CA LEU A 365 -1.02 8.23 4.14
C LEU A 365 -0.63 7.08 3.20
N ARG A 366 -0.39 7.39 1.91
CA ARG A 366 -0.16 6.39 0.87
C ARG A 366 1.22 5.74 0.92
N VAL A 367 2.25 6.54 1.17
CA VAL A 367 3.65 6.12 1.07
C VAL A 367 4.19 5.82 2.45
N ARG A 368 4.57 4.57 2.73
CA ARG A 368 5.13 4.17 4.04
C ARG A 368 6.43 4.89 4.38
N GLY A 369 7.10 5.46 3.38
CA GLY A 369 8.27 6.30 3.56
C GLY A 369 7.99 7.66 4.22
N GLY A 370 6.72 8.03 4.39
CA GLY A 370 6.31 9.22 5.12
C GLY A 370 6.67 10.54 4.42
N ILE A 371 6.49 11.63 5.16
CA ILE A 371 6.75 13.00 4.67
C ILE A 371 8.24 13.21 4.36
N SER A 372 9.14 12.56 5.10
CA SER A 372 10.59 12.62 4.86
C SER A 372 10.94 12.10 3.46
N TYR A 373 10.36 10.98 3.03
CA TYR A 373 10.53 10.47 1.67
C TYR A 373 10.00 11.44 0.60
N VAL A 374 8.77 11.92 0.78
CA VAL A 374 8.13 12.84 -0.18
C VAL A 374 8.96 14.12 -0.36
N ASN A 375 9.48 14.66 0.75
CA ASN A 375 10.35 15.83 0.73
C ASN A 375 11.72 15.53 0.12
N HIS A 376 12.30 14.36 0.39
CA HIS A 376 13.55 13.91 -0.21
C HIS A 376 13.41 13.82 -1.74
N VAL A 377 12.37 13.15 -2.26
CA VAL A 377 12.08 13.10 -3.70
C VAL A 377 11.91 14.49 -4.30
N LYS A 378 11.13 15.37 -3.64
CA LYS A 378 10.92 16.74 -4.13
C LYS A 378 12.22 17.53 -4.23
N LYS A 379 13.14 17.36 -3.27
CA LYS A 379 14.45 18.01 -3.30
C LYS A 379 15.37 17.37 -4.35
N LEU A 380 15.37 16.04 -4.46
CA LEU A 380 16.16 15.28 -5.43
C LEU A 380 15.80 15.67 -6.88
N ILE A 381 14.52 15.57 -7.25
CA ILE A 381 14.04 15.92 -8.60
C ILE A 381 14.15 17.42 -8.87
N GLY A 382 14.03 18.25 -7.83
CA GLY A 382 14.25 19.69 -7.94
C GLY A 382 15.71 20.11 -8.03
N GLY A 383 16.69 19.18 -7.97
CA GLY A 383 18.12 19.51 -7.95
C GLY A 383 18.54 20.33 -6.73
N LYS A 384 17.82 20.21 -5.60
CA LYS A 384 18.02 21.02 -4.39
C LYS A 384 18.85 20.32 -3.31
N LEU A 385 19.14 19.02 -3.47
CA LEU A 385 20.04 18.31 -2.57
C LEU A 385 21.49 18.65 -2.89
N LYS A 386 22.28 18.89 -1.85
CA LYS A 386 23.71 19.20 -1.92
C LYS A 386 24.53 18.10 -1.25
N THR A 387 25.75 17.88 -1.71
CA THR A 387 26.68 16.92 -1.10
C THR A 387 26.78 17.16 0.41
N GLY A 388 26.57 16.10 1.19
CA GLY A 388 26.49 16.16 2.66
C GLY A 388 25.07 16.16 3.22
N ASP A 389 24.04 16.41 2.40
CA ASP A 389 22.65 16.19 2.81
C ASP A 389 22.43 14.71 3.16
N PRO A 390 21.61 14.39 4.19
CA PRO A 390 21.40 13.02 4.63
C PRO A 390 20.70 12.17 3.55
N ILE A 391 21.26 10.99 3.31
CA ILE A 391 20.63 9.95 2.50
C ILE A 391 19.36 9.48 3.19
N TYR A 392 18.26 9.41 2.44
CA TYR A 392 17.01 8.89 2.96
C TYR A 392 17.14 7.39 3.29
N LYS A 393 16.80 7.03 4.53
CA LYS A 393 16.71 5.64 5.00
C LYS A 393 15.44 5.47 5.82
N SER A 394 14.81 4.30 5.69
CA SER A 394 13.64 3.92 6.47
C SER A 394 13.60 2.41 6.67
N SER A 395 13.15 1.96 7.83
CA SER A 395 12.83 0.56 8.09
C SER A 395 11.52 0.12 7.43
N THR A 396 10.64 1.07 7.08
CA THR A 396 9.30 0.80 6.54
C THR A 396 9.17 1.07 5.04
N TYR A 397 10.23 1.59 4.41
CA TYR A 397 10.22 1.96 2.99
C TYR A 397 11.57 1.73 2.31
N SER A 398 11.54 0.99 1.20
CA SER A 398 12.75 0.65 0.44
C SER A 398 12.96 1.60 -0.74
N LEU A 399 14.01 2.43 -0.67
CA LEU A 399 14.44 3.29 -1.77
C LEU A 399 15.84 2.85 -2.22
N LEU A 400 15.97 2.32 -3.44
CA LEU A 400 17.22 1.75 -3.93
C LEU A 400 17.57 2.23 -5.35
N LEU A 401 18.85 2.51 -5.58
CA LEU A 401 19.42 2.80 -6.89
C LEU A 401 20.11 1.56 -7.46
N PHE A 402 19.75 1.14 -8.67
CA PHE A 402 20.30 -0.05 -9.32
C PHE A 402 21.31 0.32 -10.40
N ASP A 403 22.42 -0.43 -10.43
CA ASP A 403 23.43 -0.31 -11.48
C ASP A 403 23.07 -1.08 -12.76
N SER A 404 22.22 -2.10 -12.66
CA SER A 404 21.73 -2.93 -13.78
C SER A 404 20.21 -2.90 -13.84
N LEU A 405 19.67 -2.70 -15.04
CA LEU A 405 18.23 -2.72 -15.28
C LEU A 405 17.68 -4.15 -15.17
N GLU A 406 18.43 -5.16 -15.60
CA GLU A 406 18.09 -6.57 -15.43
C GLU A 406 17.84 -6.92 -13.96
N HIS A 407 18.78 -6.52 -13.08
CA HIS A 407 18.65 -6.75 -11.64
C HIS A 407 17.41 -6.05 -11.07
N MET A 408 17.14 -4.81 -11.47
CA MET A 408 15.94 -4.09 -11.03
C MET A 408 14.64 -4.78 -11.51
N LEU A 409 14.63 -5.31 -12.74
CA LEU A 409 13.48 -6.03 -13.29
C LEU A 409 13.17 -7.31 -12.50
N ASP A 410 14.20 -8.06 -12.15
CA ASP A 410 14.05 -9.29 -11.38
C ASP A 410 13.58 -9.01 -9.95
N GLU A 411 14.12 -7.96 -9.31
CA GLU A 411 13.66 -7.53 -8.00
C GLU A 411 12.19 -7.07 -8.05
N ILE A 412 11.77 -6.30 -9.06
CA ILE A 412 10.35 -5.89 -9.21
C ILE A 412 9.44 -7.10 -9.42
N LYS A 413 9.85 -8.09 -10.21
CA LYS A 413 9.11 -9.36 -10.35
C LYS A 413 9.02 -10.12 -9.04
N GLN A 414 10.09 -10.13 -8.25
CA GLN A 414 10.08 -10.74 -6.92
C GLN A 414 9.07 -10.05 -6.02
N ARG A 415 9.10 -8.71 -5.94
CA ARG A 415 8.13 -7.93 -5.14
C ARG A 415 6.70 -8.09 -5.63
N ASP A 416 6.47 -8.32 -6.92
CA ASP A 416 5.13 -8.63 -7.45
C ASP A 416 4.63 -10.00 -6.98
N LYS A 417 5.51 -11.01 -6.87
CA LYS A 417 5.14 -12.31 -6.30
C LYS A 417 4.77 -12.21 -4.82
N GLU A 418 5.55 -11.44 -4.06
CA GLU A 418 5.37 -11.28 -2.60
C GLU A 418 4.11 -10.46 -2.26
N TYR A 419 3.96 -9.31 -2.91
CA TYR A 419 3.00 -8.29 -2.53
C TYR A 419 1.94 -8.00 -3.59
N GLY A 420 2.15 -8.42 -4.84
CA GLY A 420 1.35 -7.99 -5.99
C GLY A 420 1.50 -6.50 -6.28
N LEU A 421 1.01 -6.05 -7.45
CA LEU A 421 1.03 -4.65 -7.86
C LEU A 421 2.42 -3.99 -7.82
N ALA A 422 3.48 -4.74 -8.11
CA ALA A 422 4.79 -4.17 -8.37
C ALA A 422 4.97 -3.96 -9.89
N ARG A 423 5.29 -2.74 -10.32
CA ARG A 423 5.32 -2.41 -11.76
C ARG A 423 6.53 -1.58 -12.15
N MET A 424 6.99 -1.81 -13.37
CA MET A 424 7.96 -0.96 -14.04
C MET A 424 7.25 0.23 -14.67
N VAL A 425 7.82 1.43 -14.50
CA VAL A 425 7.30 2.68 -15.04
C VAL A 425 8.44 3.56 -15.54
N ALA A 426 8.14 4.47 -16.47
CA ALA A 426 9.13 5.42 -16.97
C ALA A 426 8.48 6.72 -17.46
N GLY A 427 9.31 7.77 -17.58
CA GLY A 427 8.98 8.95 -18.37
C GLY A 427 8.95 8.64 -19.86
N TYR A 428 8.42 9.55 -20.68
CA TYR A 428 8.27 9.34 -22.13
C TYR A 428 9.60 9.50 -22.90
N ALA A 429 10.64 8.77 -22.52
CA ALA A 429 11.97 8.86 -23.13
C ALA A 429 12.12 8.13 -24.47
N TRP A 430 11.15 7.28 -24.82
CA TRP A 430 11.22 6.40 -25.99
C TRP A 430 9.97 6.50 -26.85
N GLU A 431 10.15 6.30 -28.16
CA GLU A 431 9.04 6.16 -29.09
C GLU A 431 8.22 4.89 -28.83
N TRP A 432 6.92 4.96 -29.14
CA TRP A 432 5.98 3.86 -28.92
C TRP A 432 5.73 3.08 -30.21
N ASN A 433 6.76 2.34 -30.63
CA ASN A 433 6.82 1.61 -31.90
C ASN A 433 5.95 0.34 -31.95
N THR A 434 5.62 -0.23 -30.79
CA THR A 434 4.76 -1.41 -30.67
C THR A 434 3.26 -1.08 -30.68
N LYS A 435 2.91 0.21 -30.58
CA LYS A 435 1.51 0.66 -30.57
C LYS A 435 0.85 0.38 -31.92
N LYS A 436 -0.22 -0.42 -31.91
CA LYS A 436 -1.02 -0.67 -33.12
C LYS A 436 -1.64 0.63 -33.64
N LYS A 437 -1.48 0.91 -34.93
CA LYS A 437 -2.15 2.00 -35.64
C LYS A 437 -3.21 1.42 -36.57
N GLY A 438 -4.45 1.26 -36.07
CA GLY A 438 -5.52 0.61 -36.84
C GLY A 438 -5.34 -0.91 -36.93
N LYS A 439 -5.58 -1.50 -38.11
CA LYS A 439 -5.52 -2.96 -38.34
C LYS A 439 -4.11 -3.50 -38.66
N THR A 440 -3.10 -2.65 -38.82
CA THR A 440 -1.74 -3.09 -39.18
C THR A 440 -0.95 -3.62 -37.98
N LYS A 441 -0.17 -4.68 -38.21
CA LYS A 441 0.75 -5.22 -37.21
C LYS A 441 1.83 -4.16 -36.88
N PRO A 442 2.29 -4.07 -35.61
CA PRO A 442 3.35 -3.13 -35.23
C PRO A 442 4.63 -3.39 -36.01
N LYS A 443 5.37 -2.32 -36.34
CA LYS A 443 6.63 -2.40 -37.09
C LYS A 443 7.79 -2.96 -36.26
N ALA A 444 7.75 -2.78 -34.93
CA ALA A 444 8.79 -3.23 -34.03
C ALA A 444 8.27 -4.24 -33.00
N LYS A 445 9.16 -5.11 -32.52
CA LYS A 445 8.87 -6.04 -31.41
C LYS A 445 9.06 -5.40 -30.04
N TYR A 446 9.78 -4.29 -29.90
CA TYR A 446 10.11 -3.65 -28.62
C TYR A 446 10.12 -2.12 -28.78
N ASP A 447 9.99 -1.40 -27.67
CA ASP A 447 9.96 0.06 -27.61
C ASP A 447 11.21 0.64 -26.92
N ILE A 448 11.59 0.03 -25.79
CA ILE A 448 12.65 0.51 -24.91
C ILE A 448 13.79 -0.49 -25.02
N ILE A 449 14.97 -0.03 -25.43
CA ILE A 449 16.19 -0.83 -25.56
C ILE A 449 17.28 -0.15 -24.74
N ILE A 450 17.75 -0.81 -23.69
CA ILE A 450 18.79 -0.32 -22.78
C ILE A 450 19.79 -1.47 -22.61
N GLY A 451 20.97 -1.36 -23.22
CA GLY A 451 21.92 -2.47 -23.30
C GLY A 451 21.28 -3.71 -23.93
N ASN A 452 21.28 -4.83 -23.21
CA ASN A 452 20.68 -6.09 -23.66
C ASN A 452 19.18 -6.22 -23.31
N VAL A 453 18.66 -5.33 -22.46
CA VAL A 453 17.25 -5.35 -22.04
C VAL A 453 16.37 -4.77 -23.14
N LYS A 454 15.30 -5.49 -23.46
CA LYS A 454 14.30 -5.09 -24.45
C LYS A 454 12.91 -5.13 -23.82
N LEU A 455 12.27 -3.98 -23.68
CA LEU A 455 10.96 -3.83 -23.03
C LEU A 455 9.94 -3.23 -24.00
N LYS A 456 8.66 -3.40 -23.63
CA LYS A 456 7.52 -2.77 -24.32
C LYS A 456 6.85 -1.78 -23.40
N TRP A 457 6.34 -0.71 -23.96
CA TRP A 457 5.34 0.12 -23.30
C TRP A 457 4.05 -0.66 -23.06
N ASN A 458 3.22 -0.18 -22.14
CA ASN A 458 1.94 -0.76 -21.75
C ASN A 458 1.04 -1.16 -22.95
N GLY A 459 0.49 -2.37 -22.95
CA GLY A 459 -0.30 -2.90 -24.08
C GLY A 459 -1.71 -2.32 -24.20
N THR A 460 -2.28 -1.84 -23.08
CA THR A 460 -3.61 -1.23 -23.01
C THR A 460 -3.55 0.14 -22.35
N PRO A 461 -4.33 1.14 -22.81
CA PRO A 461 -4.46 2.43 -22.12
C PRO A 461 -5.43 2.38 -20.93
N LYS A 462 -6.22 1.31 -20.76
CA LYS A 462 -7.23 1.17 -19.71
C LYS A 462 -6.92 -0.03 -18.83
N GLU A 463 -6.99 0.16 -17.51
CA GLU A 463 -6.81 -0.89 -16.48
C GLU A 463 -5.49 -1.68 -16.64
N TRP A 464 -4.45 -1.06 -17.21
CA TRP A 464 -3.17 -1.71 -17.48
C TRP A 464 -2.54 -2.30 -16.22
N ILE A 465 -2.56 -1.58 -15.10
CA ILE A 465 -1.92 -2.01 -13.85
C ILE A 465 -2.41 -3.38 -13.38
N ASN A 466 -3.69 -3.66 -13.59
CA ASN A 466 -4.36 -4.90 -13.19
C ASN A 466 -4.35 -5.96 -14.30
N SER A 467 -3.74 -5.67 -15.46
CA SER A 467 -3.66 -6.63 -16.57
C SER A 467 -2.61 -7.71 -16.30
N LYS A 468 -2.89 -8.94 -16.74
CA LYS A 468 -2.03 -10.11 -16.47
C LYS A 468 -0.58 -9.94 -16.95
N ASN A 469 -0.37 -9.19 -18.04
CA ASN A 469 0.96 -8.99 -18.63
C ASN A 469 1.67 -7.71 -18.14
N ALA A 470 1.06 -6.94 -17.24
CA ALA A 470 1.59 -5.64 -16.81
C ALA A 470 3.00 -5.73 -16.21
N ILE A 471 3.32 -6.86 -15.56
CA ILE A 471 4.64 -7.10 -14.96
C ILE A 471 5.79 -7.19 -15.99
N ASN A 472 5.47 -7.50 -17.25
CA ASN A 472 6.44 -7.60 -18.35
C ASN A 472 6.47 -6.35 -19.24
N GLU A 473 5.73 -5.31 -18.88
CA GLU A 473 5.58 -4.06 -19.64
C GLU A 473 5.99 -2.87 -18.77
N VAL A 474 6.26 -1.74 -19.42
CA VAL A 474 6.58 -0.48 -18.75
C VAL A 474 5.37 0.44 -18.86
N GLY A 475 4.90 0.92 -17.71
CA GLY A 475 3.83 1.89 -17.60
C GLY A 475 4.31 3.31 -17.83
N CYS A 476 3.47 4.12 -18.45
CA CYS A 476 3.67 5.56 -18.50
C CYS A 476 2.85 6.26 -17.41
N ILE A 477 3.15 7.54 -17.18
CA ILE A 477 2.44 8.37 -16.19
C ILE A 477 0.91 8.35 -16.36
N HIS A 478 0.42 8.32 -17.61
CA HIS A 478 -1.02 8.35 -17.91
C HIS A 478 -1.73 7.04 -17.53
N THR A 479 -0.99 5.93 -17.45
CA THR A 479 -1.55 4.62 -17.06
C THR A 479 -1.39 4.31 -15.59
N THR A 480 -0.51 5.02 -14.89
CA THR A 480 -0.26 4.86 -13.46
C THR A 480 -0.98 5.90 -12.61
N GLN A 481 -1.60 6.90 -13.24
CA GLN A 481 -2.31 7.96 -12.55
C GLN A 481 -3.57 7.44 -11.85
N GLY A 482 -3.74 7.83 -10.59
CA GLY A 482 -4.87 7.41 -9.75
C GLY A 482 -4.76 6.00 -9.19
N TYR A 483 -3.62 5.32 -9.35
CA TYR A 483 -3.38 3.99 -8.78
C TYR A 483 -2.18 3.99 -7.84
N ASP A 484 -2.24 3.09 -6.86
CA ASP A 484 -1.19 2.87 -5.87
C ASP A 484 -0.56 1.50 -6.10
N LEU A 485 0.77 1.49 -6.24
CA LEU A 485 1.58 0.30 -6.48
C LEU A 485 2.27 -0.09 -5.18
N ASN A 486 2.44 -1.39 -4.91
CA ASN A 486 3.18 -1.80 -3.71
C ASN A 486 4.67 -1.46 -3.87
N TYR A 487 5.24 -1.78 -5.02
CA TYR A 487 6.60 -1.38 -5.42
C TYR A 487 6.59 -0.77 -6.82
N THR A 488 7.44 0.23 -7.03
CA THR A 488 7.57 0.89 -8.34
C THR A 488 9.02 0.87 -8.79
N GLY A 489 9.30 0.29 -9.96
CA GLY A 489 10.59 0.39 -10.62
C GLY A 489 10.55 1.55 -11.61
N VAL A 490 11.26 2.65 -11.33
CA VAL A 490 11.27 3.88 -12.15
C VAL A 490 12.53 3.90 -13.01
N ILE A 491 12.34 3.90 -14.33
CA ILE A 491 13.41 4.10 -15.30
C ILE A 491 13.47 5.58 -15.66
N PHE A 492 14.57 6.24 -15.33
CA PHE A 492 14.90 7.59 -15.79
C PHE A 492 15.60 7.49 -17.14
N GLY A 493 14.95 8.00 -18.18
CA GLY A 493 15.48 8.02 -19.54
C GLY A 493 16.38 9.22 -19.83
N ASN A 494 16.77 9.37 -21.09
CA ASN A 494 17.73 10.39 -21.52
C ASN A 494 17.09 11.78 -21.77
N GLU A 495 15.80 11.94 -21.54
CA GLU A 495 15.08 13.22 -21.55
C GLU A 495 15.33 14.06 -20.29
N ILE A 496 15.96 13.50 -19.27
CA ILE A 496 16.33 14.17 -18.01
C ILE A 496 17.79 13.86 -17.69
N SER A 497 18.52 14.87 -17.21
CA SER A 497 19.95 14.77 -16.87
C SER A 497 20.30 15.73 -15.73
N TYR A 498 21.55 15.73 -15.30
CA TYR A 498 22.10 16.66 -14.34
C TYR A 498 23.27 17.42 -14.95
N ASP A 499 23.22 18.75 -14.92
CA ASP A 499 24.33 19.60 -15.31
C ASP A 499 25.19 19.93 -14.09
N LYS A 500 26.39 19.34 -14.04
CA LYS A 500 27.37 19.58 -12.97
C LYS A 500 27.84 21.04 -12.89
N ARG A 501 27.82 21.80 -14.00
CA ARG A 501 28.30 23.18 -14.01
C ARG A 501 27.32 24.12 -13.34
N SER A 502 26.04 24.04 -13.71
CA SER A 502 24.99 24.85 -13.08
C SER A 502 24.47 24.26 -11.77
N GLY A 503 24.77 22.99 -11.48
CA GLY A 503 24.31 22.27 -10.30
C GLY A 503 22.81 21.97 -10.35
N LYS A 504 22.23 21.84 -11.55
CA LYS A 504 20.78 21.73 -11.76
C LYS A 504 20.40 20.50 -12.56
N ILE A 505 19.21 19.98 -12.30
CA ILE A 505 18.55 19.03 -13.19
C ILE A 505 18.19 19.78 -14.48
N ILE A 506 18.47 19.16 -15.62
CA ILE A 506 18.14 19.70 -16.95
C ILE A 506 17.34 18.65 -17.73
N THR A 507 16.63 19.09 -18.77
CA THR A 507 15.78 18.21 -19.58
C THR A 507 16.05 18.41 -21.06
N ARG A 508 15.98 17.33 -21.83
CA ARG A 508 16.26 17.29 -23.27
C ARG A 508 14.96 17.04 -24.02
N LYS A 509 14.38 18.12 -24.56
CA LYS A 509 13.07 18.10 -25.24
C LYS A 509 13.06 17.14 -26.42
N GLU A 510 14.16 17.01 -27.15
CA GLU A 510 14.35 16.10 -28.27
C GLU A 510 14.08 14.64 -27.89
N ASN A 511 14.47 14.22 -26.69
CA ASN A 511 14.31 12.86 -26.17
C ASN A 511 12.95 12.61 -25.49
N TYR A 512 12.06 13.61 -25.46
CA TYR A 512 10.75 13.49 -24.83
C TYR A 512 9.65 13.15 -25.87
N HIS A 513 9.17 11.91 -25.94
CA HIS A 513 8.32 11.42 -27.04
C HIS A 513 6.80 11.46 -26.78
N ASP A 514 6.31 12.14 -25.72
CA ASP A 514 4.87 12.40 -25.57
C ASP A 514 4.42 13.52 -26.51
N LYS A 515 3.82 13.15 -27.64
CA LYS A 515 3.29 14.12 -28.63
C LYS A 515 2.30 15.11 -28.01
N ASN A 516 1.40 14.64 -27.15
CA ASN A 516 0.39 15.50 -26.54
C ASN A 516 1.01 16.39 -25.45
N GLY A 517 2.05 15.88 -24.77
CA GLY A 517 2.85 16.65 -23.82
C GLY A 517 3.71 17.72 -24.49
N LYS A 518 4.16 17.50 -25.73
CA LYS A 518 5.00 18.46 -26.50
C LYS A 518 4.20 19.58 -27.17
N THR A 519 3.10 19.26 -27.84
CA THR A 519 2.41 20.20 -28.77
C THR A 519 1.63 21.32 -28.07
N GLY A 520 1.46 21.27 -26.74
CA GLY A 520 0.65 22.24 -25.99
C GLY A 520 1.42 23.11 -24.99
N LEU A 521 2.75 22.99 -24.94
CA LEU A 521 3.62 23.78 -24.07
C LEU A 521 4.32 24.85 -24.92
N GLU A 522 4.37 26.07 -24.38
CA GLU A 522 4.81 27.29 -25.07
C GLU A 522 6.32 27.51 -24.94
N THR A 523 6.95 27.08 -23.83
CA THR A 523 8.39 27.29 -23.56
C THR A 523 9.13 26.02 -23.14
N ASP A 524 10.46 26.04 -23.22
CA ASP A 524 11.30 24.91 -22.80
C ASP A 524 11.32 24.76 -21.26
N GLU A 525 11.12 25.84 -20.50
CA GLU A 525 10.92 25.81 -19.06
C GLU A 525 9.63 25.07 -18.68
N GLU A 526 8.54 25.26 -19.43
CA GLU A 526 7.30 24.51 -19.20
C GLU A 526 7.51 23.01 -19.45
N VAL A 527 8.27 22.64 -20.50
CA VAL A 527 8.63 21.23 -20.77
C VAL A 527 9.49 20.66 -19.64
N HIS A 528 10.46 21.44 -19.15
CA HIS A 528 11.32 21.05 -18.03
C HIS A 528 10.49 20.76 -16.77
N GLU A 529 9.66 21.71 -16.35
CA GLU A 529 8.79 21.54 -15.18
C GLU A 529 7.88 20.31 -15.33
N TYR A 530 7.38 20.08 -16.54
CA TYR A 530 6.49 18.96 -16.83
C TYR A 530 7.18 17.61 -16.68
N ILE A 531 8.38 17.45 -17.26
CA ILE A 531 9.18 16.21 -17.13
C ILE A 531 9.54 15.98 -15.66
N CYS A 532 9.97 17.02 -14.95
CA CYS A 532 10.26 16.93 -13.51
C CYS A 532 9.03 16.49 -12.70
N ARG A 533 7.83 17.04 -12.97
CA ARG A 533 6.58 16.62 -12.31
C ARG A 533 6.19 15.18 -12.62
N ILE A 534 6.45 14.69 -13.83
CA ILE A 534 6.26 13.27 -14.17
C ILE A 534 7.09 12.39 -13.23
N TYR A 535 8.39 12.63 -13.14
CA TYR A 535 9.27 11.80 -12.31
C TYR A 535 8.99 11.96 -10.82
N ASP A 536 8.71 13.17 -10.34
CA ASP A 536 8.27 13.43 -8.96
C ASP A 536 7.01 12.61 -8.62
N THR A 537 6.07 12.52 -9.57
CA THR A 537 4.84 11.73 -9.42
C THR A 537 5.12 10.23 -9.46
N LEU A 538 5.91 9.73 -10.41
CA LEU A 538 6.22 8.30 -10.55
C LEU A 538 6.94 7.76 -9.31
N MET A 539 7.92 8.52 -8.79
CA MET A 539 8.67 8.19 -7.59
C MET A 539 7.79 8.07 -6.33
N LYS A 540 6.60 8.69 -6.31
CA LYS A 540 5.68 8.66 -5.16
C LYS A 540 4.55 7.63 -5.31
N ARG A 541 4.61 6.74 -6.32
CA ARG A 541 3.58 5.72 -6.57
C ARG A 541 3.74 4.47 -5.71
N GLY A 542 4.96 4.13 -5.29
CA GLY A 542 5.23 2.97 -4.46
C GLY A 542 4.80 3.17 -3.01
N ILE A 543 3.98 2.27 -2.47
CA ILE A 543 3.54 2.23 -1.06
C ILE A 543 4.67 1.74 -0.16
N ARG A 544 5.35 0.66 -0.56
CA ARG A 544 6.41 -0.03 0.22
C ARG A 544 7.82 0.27 -0.27
N GLY A 545 7.98 0.57 -1.55
CA GLY A 545 9.29 0.94 -2.07
C GLY A 545 9.31 1.47 -3.49
N THR A 546 10.39 2.17 -3.81
CA THR A 546 10.71 2.69 -5.14
C THR A 546 12.14 2.31 -5.51
N TYR A 547 12.29 1.63 -6.65
CA TYR A 547 13.57 1.22 -7.21
C TYR A 547 13.87 2.05 -8.44
N ILE A 548 15.12 2.45 -8.62
CA ILE A 548 15.49 3.44 -9.60
C ILE A 548 16.60 2.90 -10.48
N TYR A 549 16.44 3.08 -11.78
CA TYR A 549 17.52 2.92 -12.75
C TYR A 549 17.62 4.20 -13.58
N VAL A 550 18.84 4.71 -13.76
CA VAL A 550 19.10 5.97 -14.46
C VAL A 550 19.98 5.72 -15.68
N CYS A 551 19.49 6.11 -16.86
CA CYS A 551 20.21 5.93 -18.12
C CYS A 551 21.34 6.95 -18.30
N ASP A 552 21.11 8.21 -17.89
CA ASP A 552 22.07 9.29 -18.03
C ASP A 552 23.16 9.22 -16.94
N PRO A 553 24.46 9.12 -17.30
CA PRO A 553 25.53 8.92 -16.32
C PRO A 553 25.68 10.08 -15.32
N GLU A 554 25.46 11.32 -15.75
CA GLU A 554 25.61 12.49 -14.90
C GLU A 554 24.50 12.57 -13.85
N LEU A 555 23.26 12.28 -14.26
CA LEU A 555 22.14 12.14 -13.34
C LEU A 555 22.31 10.95 -12.40
N LYS A 556 22.84 9.83 -12.90
CA LYS A 556 23.14 8.65 -12.07
C LYS A 556 24.13 9.00 -10.96
N ASN A 557 25.22 9.70 -11.30
CA ASN A 557 26.22 10.17 -10.35
C ASN A 557 25.66 11.17 -9.32
N TYR A 558 24.70 11.99 -9.72
CA TYR A 558 23.97 12.85 -8.78
C TYR A 558 23.11 12.03 -7.81
N PHE A 559 22.33 11.06 -8.32
CA PHE A 559 21.45 10.23 -7.49
C PHE A 559 22.23 9.33 -6.53
N ASP A 560 23.40 8.83 -6.95
CA ASP A 560 24.29 8.00 -6.15
C ASP A 560 24.70 8.66 -4.82
N GLN A 561 24.82 9.99 -4.80
CA GLN A 561 25.16 10.74 -3.59
C GLN A 561 24.02 10.75 -2.56
N PHE A 562 22.78 10.49 -2.96
CA PHE A 562 21.59 10.72 -2.13
C PHE A 562 20.72 9.48 -1.93
N ILE A 563 21.03 8.37 -2.60
CA ILE A 563 20.23 7.15 -2.61
C ILE A 563 21.14 5.94 -2.37
N VAL A 564 20.69 5.03 -1.51
CA VAL A 564 21.40 3.78 -1.24
C VAL A 564 21.43 2.91 -2.51
N LYS A 565 22.63 2.46 -2.91
CA LYS A 565 22.75 1.48 -4.00
C LYS A 565 22.23 0.11 -3.59
N ALA A 566 21.57 -0.56 -4.52
CA ALA A 566 21.29 -1.98 -4.41
C ALA A 566 22.63 -2.75 -4.42
N LYS A 567 22.81 -3.68 -3.48
CA LYS A 567 23.99 -4.56 -3.48
C LYS A 567 23.89 -5.48 -4.71
N ASN A 568 24.91 -5.49 -5.57
CA ASN A 568 25.00 -6.46 -6.67
C ASN A 568 25.27 -7.85 -6.10
N ARG A 569 24.21 -8.60 -5.77
CA ARG A 569 24.33 -10.00 -5.39
C ARG A 569 24.40 -10.82 -6.69
N LYS A 570 25.60 -10.95 -7.27
CA LYS A 570 25.81 -11.89 -8.38
C LYS A 570 25.49 -13.29 -7.85
N THR A 571 24.46 -13.92 -8.38
CA THR A 571 24.21 -15.35 -8.19
C THR A 571 25.37 -16.12 -8.82
N ILE A 572 26.27 -16.63 -7.98
CA ILE A 572 27.34 -17.52 -8.42
C ILE A 572 26.70 -18.92 -8.54
N PRO A 573 26.85 -19.61 -9.68
CA PRO A 573 26.36 -20.98 -9.81
C PRO A 573 27.06 -21.86 -8.78
N LEU A 574 26.28 -22.60 -8.01
CA LEU A 574 26.77 -23.34 -6.87
C LEU A 574 27.27 -24.72 -7.33
N ILE A 575 28.56 -24.99 -7.14
CA ILE A 575 29.17 -26.29 -7.42
C ILE A 575 29.27 -27.05 -6.10
N ILE A 576 28.38 -28.03 -5.91
CA ILE A 576 28.48 -29.02 -4.84
C ILE A 576 29.09 -30.29 -5.43
N SER A 577 30.13 -30.80 -4.81
CA SER A 577 30.77 -32.06 -5.18
C SER A 577 30.80 -33.03 -4.01
N ASP A 578 30.70 -34.31 -4.32
CA ASP A 578 30.96 -35.38 -3.36
C ASP A 578 32.48 -35.61 -3.20
N ASN A 579 32.88 -36.37 -2.17
CA ASN A 579 34.28 -36.62 -1.78
C ASN A 579 35.19 -37.21 -2.88
N THR A 580 34.64 -37.62 -4.03
CA THR A 580 35.40 -38.16 -5.16
C THR A 580 36.14 -37.10 -5.98
N SER A 581 35.76 -35.81 -5.88
CA SER A 581 36.50 -34.70 -6.53
C SER A 581 36.27 -33.37 -5.80
N ILE A 582 37.16 -33.01 -4.87
CA ILE A 582 37.08 -31.73 -4.15
C ILE A 582 37.56 -30.59 -5.08
N PRO A 583 36.74 -29.56 -5.37
CA PRO A 583 37.12 -28.42 -6.20
C PRO A 583 38.27 -27.63 -5.57
N GLU A 584 39.09 -26.99 -6.40
CA GLU A 584 40.02 -25.98 -5.91
C GLU A 584 39.24 -24.87 -5.18
N ASN A 585 39.75 -24.47 -4.01
CA ASN A 585 39.15 -23.43 -3.16
C ASN A 585 37.74 -23.77 -2.64
N ALA A 586 37.56 -24.93 -1.99
CA ALA A 586 36.28 -25.37 -1.46
C ALA A 586 36.25 -25.48 0.08
N VAL A 587 35.06 -25.35 0.67
CA VAL A 587 34.81 -25.58 2.11
C VAL A 587 33.77 -26.67 2.33
N ARG A 588 33.73 -27.23 3.54
CA ARG A 588 32.74 -28.25 3.90
C ARG A 588 31.34 -27.67 3.87
N TYR A 589 30.41 -28.38 3.24
CA TYR A 589 28.98 -28.08 3.25
C TYR A 589 28.26 -29.06 4.17
N TYR A 590 27.69 -28.55 5.25
CA TYR A 590 26.83 -29.32 6.15
C TYR A 590 25.39 -29.22 5.66
N ASP A 591 24.84 -30.36 5.25
CA ASP A 591 23.44 -30.52 4.81
C ASP A 591 22.50 -30.54 6.03
N ILE A 592 22.52 -29.45 6.79
CA ILE A 592 21.67 -29.21 7.95
C ILE A 592 20.74 -28.07 7.56
N ASP A 593 19.42 -28.31 7.57
CA ASP A 593 18.44 -27.22 7.50
C ASP A 593 18.45 -26.51 8.85
N VAL A 594 19.12 -25.35 8.90
CA VAL A 594 19.12 -24.52 10.11
C VAL A 594 17.89 -23.63 10.09
N ALA A 595 17.01 -23.77 11.08
CA ALA A 595 15.87 -22.87 11.21
C ALA A 595 16.30 -21.42 11.45
N ALA A 596 15.97 -20.55 10.52
CA ALA A 596 15.73 -19.14 10.78
C ALA A 596 14.33 -19.03 11.42
N GLY A 597 14.16 -19.59 12.61
CA GLY A 597 12.95 -19.58 13.46
C GLY A 597 13.35 -20.01 14.87
N ASP A 598 12.49 -20.73 15.60
CA ASP A 598 12.89 -21.46 16.82
C ASP A 598 13.84 -22.62 16.49
N PHE A 599 14.52 -23.17 17.48
CA PHE A 599 15.44 -24.30 17.33
C PHE A 599 14.76 -25.49 16.62
N SER A 600 15.34 -25.95 15.51
CA SER A 600 14.82 -27.07 14.70
C SER A 600 15.44 -28.42 15.03
N SER A 601 14.71 -29.51 14.79
CA SER A 601 15.24 -30.87 14.85
C SER A 601 16.24 -31.11 13.71
N PRO A 602 17.49 -31.54 13.97
CA PRO A 602 18.44 -31.82 12.90
C PRO A 602 18.03 -33.09 12.13
N ARG A 603 17.95 -33.02 10.80
CA ARG A 603 18.14 -34.22 9.96
C ARG A 603 19.63 -34.40 9.75
N LEU A 604 20.27 -35.22 10.58
CA LEU A 604 21.65 -35.65 10.33
C LEU A 604 21.65 -36.68 9.18
N SER A 605 21.70 -36.21 7.92
CA SER A 605 22.17 -37.04 6.81
C SER A 605 23.66 -36.76 6.61
N GLY A 606 24.50 -37.70 7.04
CA GLY A 606 25.95 -37.60 7.03
C GLY A 606 26.60 -37.76 5.64
N ASP A 607 26.30 -36.85 4.72
CA ASP A 607 27.02 -36.78 3.44
C ASP A 607 28.07 -35.65 3.47
N ASN A 608 29.34 -36.03 3.35
CA ASN A 608 30.48 -35.11 3.26
C ASN A 608 30.52 -34.41 1.89
N LYS A 609 29.74 -33.33 1.74
CA LYS A 609 29.70 -32.48 0.54
C LYS A 609 30.66 -31.29 0.66
N TRP A 610 31.19 -30.83 -0.46
CA TRP A 610 32.04 -29.64 -0.56
C TRP A 610 31.40 -28.59 -1.45
N ILE A 611 31.54 -27.31 -1.08
CA ILE A 611 31.09 -26.17 -1.89
C ILE A 611 32.30 -25.35 -2.35
N GLN A 612 32.39 -25.10 -3.65
CA GLN A 612 33.44 -24.24 -4.21
C GLN A 612 33.18 -22.77 -3.82
N LEU A 613 34.21 -22.11 -3.31
CA LEU A 613 34.15 -20.70 -2.95
C LEU A 613 34.44 -19.79 -4.17
N PRO A 614 33.80 -18.61 -4.22
CA PRO A 614 34.14 -17.56 -5.17
C PRO A 614 35.63 -17.17 -5.11
N SER A 615 36.19 -16.71 -6.24
CA SER A 615 37.62 -16.36 -6.35
C SER A 615 38.12 -15.28 -5.37
N HIS A 616 37.22 -14.49 -4.77
CA HIS A 616 37.57 -13.47 -3.78
C HIS A 616 37.68 -14.01 -2.35
N LEU A 617 37.23 -15.24 -2.09
CA LEU A 617 37.33 -15.92 -0.80
C LEU A 617 38.39 -17.02 -0.90
N LYS A 618 39.14 -17.25 0.18
CA LYS A 618 40.08 -18.36 0.29
C LYS A 618 39.55 -19.40 1.27
N ALA A 619 39.53 -20.66 0.84
CA ALA A 619 39.18 -21.78 1.70
C ALA A 619 40.15 -21.88 2.87
N SER A 620 39.61 -22.15 4.06
CA SER A 620 40.37 -22.43 5.26
C SER A 620 39.64 -23.47 6.10
N GLU A 621 40.36 -24.16 6.99
CA GLU A 621 39.76 -25.16 7.89
C GLU A 621 38.77 -24.56 8.90
N ASN A 622 38.80 -23.24 9.05
CA ASN A 622 37.92 -22.47 9.91
C ASN A 622 36.62 -22.06 9.22
N LEU A 623 36.47 -22.30 7.91
CA LEU A 623 35.27 -21.95 7.17
C LEU A 623 34.43 -23.19 6.85
N PHE A 624 33.12 -23.01 6.91
CA PHE A 624 32.15 -24.01 6.48
C PHE A 624 30.86 -23.36 5.99
N ALA A 625 30.07 -24.10 5.22
CA ALA A 625 28.79 -23.63 4.72
C ALA A 625 27.63 -24.51 5.23
N CYS A 626 26.46 -23.92 5.41
CA CYS A 626 25.22 -24.65 5.63
C CYS A 626 24.04 -23.92 5.01
N LYS A 627 22.92 -24.62 4.88
CA LYS A 627 21.68 -24.05 4.34
C LYS A 627 20.83 -23.48 5.48
N VAL A 628 20.40 -22.22 5.31
CA VAL A 628 19.53 -21.53 6.25
C VAL A 628 18.11 -21.55 5.70
N VAL A 629 17.16 -22.05 6.48
CA VAL A 629 15.76 -22.22 6.09
C VAL A 629 14.85 -21.50 7.08
N GLY A 630 13.94 -20.68 6.60
CA GLY A 630 13.04 -19.86 7.42
C GLY A 630 13.16 -18.36 7.14
N GLU A 631 12.17 -17.59 7.60
CA GLU A 631 11.99 -16.18 7.24
C GLU A 631 12.42 -15.19 8.36
N SER A 632 12.82 -15.70 9.53
CA SER A 632 13.28 -14.90 10.68
C SER A 632 14.47 -14.01 10.40
N MET A 633 15.23 -14.26 9.32
CA MET A 633 16.44 -13.51 8.95
C MET A 633 16.32 -12.87 7.57
N ASN A 634 15.12 -12.81 6.97
CA ASN A 634 14.91 -12.51 5.54
C ASN A 634 15.41 -11.13 5.07
N MET A 635 15.61 -10.16 5.97
CA MET A 635 16.21 -8.87 5.63
C MET A 635 17.71 -9.00 5.33
N THR A 636 18.36 -10.04 5.86
CA THR A 636 19.79 -10.31 5.66
C THR A 636 20.05 -11.60 4.88
N ILE A 637 19.43 -12.71 5.29
CA ILE A 637 19.56 -14.07 4.75
C ILE A 637 18.18 -14.56 4.31
N LYS A 638 17.98 -14.74 2.99
CA LYS A 638 16.71 -15.26 2.46
C LYS A 638 16.53 -16.74 2.80
N ASN A 639 15.28 -17.18 2.90
CA ASN A 639 14.95 -18.58 3.09
C ASN A 639 15.54 -19.48 2.00
N GLY A 640 16.19 -20.57 2.43
CA GLY A 640 16.86 -21.56 1.58
C GLY A 640 18.25 -21.14 1.09
N SER A 641 18.79 -20.02 1.55
CA SER A 641 20.14 -19.56 1.22
C SER A 641 21.21 -20.52 1.75
N ILE A 642 22.33 -20.64 1.03
CA ILE A 642 23.54 -21.31 1.53
C ILE A 642 24.50 -20.23 2.02
N CYS A 643 24.84 -20.29 3.30
CA CYS A 643 25.60 -19.27 4.00
C CYS A 643 26.98 -19.81 4.42
N LEU A 644 28.00 -18.97 4.31
CA LEU A 644 29.35 -19.22 4.81
C LEU A 644 29.47 -18.74 6.26
N PHE A 645 30.03 -19.59 7.11
CA PHE A 645 30.32 -19.32 8.51
C PHE A 645 31.80 -19.56 8.79
N ALA A 646 32.36 -18.77 9.71
CA ALA A 646 33.63 -19.07 10.35
C ALA A 646 33.38 -19.76 11.69
N LYS A 647 34.16 -20.79 12.04
CA LYS A 647 34.14 -21.41 13.36
C LYS A 647 34.37 -20.36 14.44
N ASP A 648 33.65 -20.51 15.54
CA ASP A 648 33.79 -19.62 16.69
C ASP A 648 35.11 -19.89 17.42
N GLU A 649 36.00 -18.91 17.44
CA GLU A 649 37.31 -18.97 18.12
C GLU A 649 37.32 -18.25 19.48
N GLY A 650 36.16 -17.75 19.92
CA GLY A 650 36.03 -16.92 21.11
C GLY A 650 36.13 -15.41 20.82
N GLY A 651 35.72 -14.59 21.80
CA GLY A 651 35.68 -13.12 21.67
C GLY A 651 34.27 -12.53 21.84
N SER A 652 34.14 -11.22 21.59
CA SER A 652 32.83 -10.56 21.59
C SER A 652 32.06 -10.89 20.32
N ARG A 653 30.80 -11.31 20.48
CA ARG A 653 29.88 -11.64 19.37
C ARG A 653 28.71 -10.65 19.28
N ASN A 654 28.75 -9.58 20.07
CA ASN A 654 27.65 -8.65 20.20
C ASN A 654 27.44 -7.86 18.90
N GLY A 655 26.27 -8.02 18.28
CA GLY A 655 25.92 -7.47 16.96
C GLY A 655 26.28 -8.37 15.77
N GLU A 656 26.91 -9.53 16.00
CA GLU A 656 27.25 -10.49 14.94
C GLU A 656 26.08 -11.43 14.68
N ILE A 657 25.93 -11.89 13.43
CA ILE A 657 24.99 -12.96 13.10
C ILE A 657 25.68 -14.30 13.37
N VAL A 658 25.08 -15.13 14.22
CA VAL A 658 25.66 -16.39 14.69
C VAL A 658 24.80 -17.59 14.33
N LEU A 659 25.45 -18.72 14.10
CA LEU A 659 24.84 -20.04 14.13
C LEU A 659 24.93 -20.56 15.57
N ALA A 660 23.79 -20.57 16.26
CA ALA A 660 23.69 -21.00 17.66
C ALA A 660 23.06 -22.40 17.76
N SER A 661 23.46 -23.15 18.78
CA SER A 661 22.99 -24.49 19.11
C SER A 661 22.60 -24.56 20.57
N HIS A 662 21.49 -25.22 20.92
CA HIS A 662 21.05 -25.37 22.31
C HIS A 662 20.59 -26.80 22.61
N ALA A 663 21.06 -27.37 23.73
CA ALA A 663 20.88 -28.79 24.05
C ALA A 663 19.48 -29.17 24.57
N ASN A 664 18.81 -28.29 25.32
CA ASN A 664 17.59 -28.62 26.06
C ASN A 664 16.27 -28.29 25.35
N ILE A 665 16.29 -27.80 24.09
CA ILE A 665 15.08 -27.32 23.40
C ILE A 665 14.47 -28.38 22.44
N GLN A 666 15.03 -29.59 22.30
CA GLN A 666 14.30 -30.70 21.68
C GLN A 666 14.93 -32.10 21.96
N ASP A 667 14.12 -32.93 22.64
CA ASP A 667 14.15 -34.39 22.87
C ASP A 667 15.48 -35.14 23.07
N LYS A 668 15.52 -35.96 24.14
CA LYS A 668 16.69 -36.74 24.59
C LYS A 668 17.16 -37.80 23.60
N ASP A 669 16.44 -38.01 22.49
CA ASP A 669 16.70 -39.10 21.54
C ASP A 669 17.10 -38.63 20.11
N LEU A 670 17.16 -37.33 19.78
CA LEU A 670 17.38 -36.86 18.39
C LEU A 670 18.38 -35.69 18.14
N GLY A 671 19.02 -35.11 19.15
CA GLY A 671 20.15 -34.17 18.99
C GLY A 671 19.84 -32.67 19.11
N PHE A 672 20.88 -31.83 19.04
CA PHE A 672 20.85 -30.39 19.32
C PHE A 672 20.02 -29.59 18.30
N GLY A 673 19.23 -28.61 18.77
CA GLY A 673 18.55 -27.67 17.88
C GLY A 673 19.47 -26.54 17.42
N HIS A 674 19.33 -26.08 16.17
CA HIS A 674 20.14 -24.99 15.59
C HIS A 674 19.29 -23.78 15.15
N THR A 675 19.83 -22.56 15.30
CA THR A 675 19.20 -21.32 14.80
C THR A 675 20.24 -20.31 14.30
N VAL A 676 19.85 -19.46 13.35
CA VAL A 676 20.65 -18.29 12.91
C VAL A 676 19.96 -17.01 13.36
N LYS A 677 20.67 -16.17 14.13
CA LYS A 677 20.16 -14.92 14.72
C LYS A 677 21.28 -13.90 14.92
N GLU A 678 20.92 -12.64 15.09
CA GLU A 678 21.85 -11.62 15.59
C GLU A 678 22.06 -11.82 17.10
N TYR A 679 23.31 -11.91 17.53
CA TYR A 679 23.68 -12.17 18.92
C TYR A 679 23.83 -10.86 19.69
N LEU A 680 23.17 -10.75 20.83
CA LEU A 680 23.35 -9.68 21.78
C LEU A 680 23.60 -10.25 23.17
N SER A 681 24.51 -9.63 23.92
CA SER A 681 24.76 -9.98 25.32
C SER A 681 24.59 -8.77 26.21
N LYS A 682 23.83 -8.95 27.30
CA LYS A 682 23.97 -8.09 28.49
C LYS A 682 24.86 -8.79 29.50
N LYS A 683 25.72 -8.01 30.15
CA LYS A 683 26.72 -8.50 31.10
C LYS A 683 26.49 -7.82 32.44
N LYS A 684 26.64 -8.59 33.51
CA LYS A 684 26.70 -8.08 34.88
C LYS A 684 28.16 -8.06 35.32
N THR A 685 28.62 -6.90 35.78
CA THR A 685 29.99 -6.71 36.29
C THR A 685 29.98 -6.77 37.82
N GLY A 686 30.70 -7.74 38.39
CA GLY A 686 31.09 -7.78 39.80
C GLY A 686 32.49 -7.19 40.01
N GLU A 687 32.93 -7.10 41.27
CA GLU A 687 34.20 -6.44 41.64
C GLU A 687 35.45 -7.11 41.04
N ASP A 688 35.43 -8.40 40.68
CA ASP A 688 36.57 -9.11 40.05
C ASP A 688 36.21 -10.10 38.92
N SER A 689 34.95 -10.14 38.45
CA SER A 689 34.55 -10.97 37.30
C SER A 689 33.33 -10.40 36.55
N TRP A 690 33.21 -10.75 35.26
CA TRP A 690 32.02 -10.45 34.45
C TRP A 690 31.34 -11.76 34.07
N GLU A 691 30.02 -11.78 34.16
CA GLU A 691 29.19 -12.90 33.72
C GLU A 691 28.11 -12.41 32.74
N HIS A 692 27.65 -13.30 31.87
CA HIS A 692 26.50 -13.02 31.01
C HIS A 692 25.24 -13.03 31.87
N GLU A 693 24.52 -11.91 31.90
CA GLU A 693 23.23 -11.81 32.59
C GLU A 693 22.12 -12.41 31.70
N GLU A 694 22.17 -12.09 30.41
CA GLU A 694 21.26 -12.61 29.39
C GLU A 694 21.97 -12.61 28.02
N ILE A 695 21.62 -13.61 27.21
CA ILE A 695 21.94 -13.65 25.78
C ILE A 695 20.63 -13.53 25.02
N ILE A 696 20.56 -12.56 24.11
CA ILE A 696 19.42 -12.34 23.23
C ILE A 696 19.82 -12.74 21.80
N LEU A 697 19.07 -13.64 21.19
CA LEU A 697 19.19 -14.02 19.78
C LEU A 697 18.03 -13.37 19.00
N ARG A 698 18.34 -12.27 18.29
CA ARG A 698 17.36 -11.40 17.63
C ARG A 698 17.09 -11.79 16.17
N PRO A 699 15.82 -11.84 15.72
CA PRO A 699 15.47 -12.03 14.32
C PRO A 699 15.76 -10.79 13.47
N ASN A 700 16.30 -11.05 12.27
CA ASN A 700 16.57 -10.19 11.11
C ASN A 700 15.42 -10.08 10.08
N SER A 701 14.15 -9.81 10.43
CA SER A 701 13.01 -10.00 9.50
C SER A 701 12.15 -8.75 9.23
N ASP A 702 11.56 -8.67 8.02
CA ASP A 702 10.53 -7.67 7.66
C ASP A 702 9.12 -8.06 8.16
N ASP A 703 8.98 -9.28 8.66
CA ASP A 703 7.82 -9.77 9.38
C ASP A 703 8.00 -9.54 10.89
N PRO A 704 7.20 -8.63 11.49
CA PRO A 704 7.32 -8.30 12.91
C PRO A 704 6.81 -9.41 13.85
N SER A 705 6.27 -10.52 13.34
CA SER A 705 5.81 -11.66 14.15
C SER A 705 6.94 -12.48 14.78
N PHE A 706 8.18 -12.37 14.26
CA PHE A 706 9.35 -13.02 14.86
C PHE A 706 9.84 -12.24 16.08
N THR A 707 9.97 -12.92 17.23
CA THR A 707 10.40 -12.33 18.51
C THR A 707 11.85 -12.71 18.87
N ASP A 708 12.47 -11.88 19.72
CA ASP A 708 13.78 -12.15 20.33
C ASP A 708 13.72 -13.46 21.16
N ILE A 709 14.71 -14.36 20.99
CA ILE A 709 14.91 -15.51 21.88
C ILE A 709 15.84 -15.03 23.00
N VAL A 710 15.34 -15.00 24.23
CA VAL A 710 16.09 -14.53 25.41
C VAL A 710 16.43 -15.72 26.28
N LEU A 711 17.73 -15.95 26.50
CA LEU A 711 18.27 -17.03 27.33
C LEU A 711 18.91 -16.43 28.58
N ALA A 712 18.59 -16.97 29.75
CA ALA A 712 19.13 -16.50 31.04
C ALA A 712 19.37 -17.67 32.02
N ASN A 713 20.23 -17.45 33.02
CA ASN A 713 20.58 -18.43 34.06
C ASN A 713 21.03 -19.79 33.47
N ASP A 714 20.40 -20.89 33.88
CA ASP A 714 20.77 -22.26 33.51
C ASP A 714 20.68 -22.53 32.00
N GLU A 715 19.88 -21.76 31.25
CA GLU A 715 19.76 -21.86 29.79
C GLU A 715 21.03 -21.37 29.07
N LEU A 716 21.86 -20.55 29.72
CA LEU A 716 23.12 -20.07 29.12
C LEU A 716 24.17 -21.18 29.03
N VAL A 717 24.12 -22.16 29.94
CA VAL A 717 25.11 -23.26 30.01
C VAL A 717 25.01 -24.19 28.80
N ASP A 718 23.81 -24.32 28.24
CA ASP A 718 23.51 -25.21 27.12
C ASP A 718 23.65 -24.55 25.74
N LEU A 719 23.89 -23.24 25.70
CA LEU A 719 24.08 -22.49 24.46
C LEU A 719 25.51 -22.64 23.94
N LYS A 720 25.66 -23.13 22.71
CA LYS A 720 26.92 -23.20 21.97
C LYS A 720 26.83 -22.39 20.68
N ILE A 721 27.83 -21.54 20.44
CA ILE A 721 27.98 -20.84 19.15
C ILE A 721 28.86 -21.70 18.25
N MET A 722 28.29 -22.14 17.13
CA MET A 722 28.95 -23.03 16.18
C MET A 722 29.72 -22.26 15.10
N GLY A 723 29.28 -21.03 14.78
CA GLY A 723 29.99 -20.18 13.86
C GLY A 723 29.41 -18.77 13.71
N ILE A 724 30.21 -17.88 13.12
CA ILE A 724 29.89 -16.49 12.84
C ILE A 724 29.66 -16.34 11.34
N PHE A 725 28.50 -15.80 10.97
CA PHE A 725 28.11 -15.58 9.58
C PHE A 725 29.08 -14.63 8.88
N LYS A 726 29.48 -14.98 7.65
CA LYS A 726 30.35 -14.16 6.80
C LYS A 726 29.60 -13.61 5.60
N GLU A 727 29.03 -14.49 4.79
CA GLU A 727 28.32 -14.09 3.58
C GLU A 727 27.34 -15.17 3.11
N VAL A 728 26.35 -14.79 2.32
CA VAL A 728 25.52 -15.74 1.56
C VAL A 728 26.27 -16.16 0.30
N LEU A 729 26.61 -17.45 0.17
CA LEU A 729 27.26 -18.00 -1.03
C LEU A 729 26.27 -18.20 -2.17
N TYR A 730 25.01 -18.48 -1.85
CA TYR A 730 23.94 -18.68 -2.81
C TYR A 730 22.58 -18.39 -2.21
N GLU A 731 21.74 -17.75 -3.02
CA GLU A 731 20.32 -17.61 -2.75
C GLU A 731 19.57 -18.51 -3.75
N PRO A 732 18.63 -19.34 -3.29
CA PRO A 732 17.82 -20.13 -4.20
C PRO A 732 17.02 -19.19 -5.12
N PRO A 733 16.99 -19.43 -6.43
CA PRO A 733 15.94 -18.85 -7.26
C PRO A 733 14.62 -19.37 -6.69
N TYR A 734 13.64 -18.49 -6.47
CA TYR A 734 12.33 -18.92 -6.01
C TYR A 734 11.80 -20.03 -6.92
N SER A 735 11.58 -21.22 -6.36
CA SER A 735 10.83 -22.30 -7.00
C SER A 735 9.48 -21.74 -7.44
N PHE A 736 9.22 -21.82 -8.74
CA PHE A 736 8.06 -21.25 -9.43
C PHE A 736 6.74 -21.91 -9.05
#